data_AF-M6GJE1-F1
#
_entry.id   AF-M6GJE1-F1
#
_cell.length_a   1.000
_cell.length_b   1.000
_cell.length_c   1.000
_cell.angle_alpha   90.00
_cell.angle_beta   90.00
_cell.angle_gamma   90.00
#
_symmetry.space_group_name_H-M   'P 1'
#
loop_
_entity.id
_entity.type
_entity.pdbx_description
1 polymer ?
#
loop_
_entity_poly.entity_id
_entity_poly.type
_entity_poly.pdbx_seq_one_letter_code
_entity_poly.pdbx_strand_id
1 'polypeptide(L)'
;MVTDHIRSVLFSIGDGIYPDRTGRGYVIRRLIRRATLFGRKLNFKEPFLYKLVDKVIEIYKARYPELQRNAAAITKTILAEEELFLKTLELGLEKIESLVQKTKAGGKTIFSGADAFLLYGTYGFPAEMTEEIVAEQGLDFDKKGFQEELEKDRQFSRESWKVNKVSLMTGLNVDKTEFLGYSSISGKGNITHLFYNSPKSSNSLSQVDSKLQSSTPAGTGSYDSKQVSSLKEGQAGAIVLNKTPFYPEGGGQVGDIGFLRQGKNVFKVFDTQKENDSIIHFGEVLSGEFTVSQELEAEVEITRRERLKFHHSGTHLLNGALRTLLGDHVLQKGSIVSPEYLRFDFSHPSSLTSEEIRQIESWVNESIRKNFPVETKELSIEDAKKTGAVATFGEKYGERVRVVQMGDASIEFCGGTHVSRTGEIGYFFIKKESSPGAGNRRIEGVCGPAVIETFQNRFSELTESVQDLNLKIKSELGEEGTKILILSFIPGPDEIREKLEKEGASAVSFFRDLSENIATKIEENTSSFLKIKKNLAERDFENNTSVIENVLASSVDTGIGKIVSAIFEDKDPNSLKGLSDNLKVREKNLLVILGSRNSENASIVITCSSELTLKGIHCGNLIKTACELLGGKGGGRPDMAQGGGKENKISNPRLQV
;
A
#
# COMPACT_ATOMS: atom_id res chain seq x y z
N MET A 1 9.57 32.70 11.81
CA MET A 1 9.10 31.32 11.53
C MET A 1 7.82 31.32 10.70
N VAL A 2 6.73 31.95 11.16
CA VAL A 2 5.47 32.10 10.38
C VAL A 2 5.74 32.60 8.95
N THR A 3 6.54 33.66 8.80
CA THR A 3 6.91 34.25 7.50
C THR A 3 7.67 33.29 6.57
N ASP A 4 8.49 32.41 7.14
CA ASP A 4 9.26 31.44 6.36
C ASP A 4 8.38 30.26 5.95
N HIS A 5 7.55 29.76 6.87
CA HIS A 5 6.64 28.66 6.59
C HIS A 5 5.57 29.04 5.58
N ILE A 6 4.98 30.24 5.69
CA ILE A 6 3.98 30.69 4.71
C ILE A 6 4.61 30.87 3.33
N ARG A 7 5.86 31.33 3.24
CA ARG A 7 6.61 31.38 1.99
C ARG A 7 6.76 29.98 1.40
N SER A 8 7.31 29.04 2.16
CA SER A 8 7.52 27.66 1.70
C SER A 8 6.21 26.97 1.29
N VAL A 9 5.14 27.16 2.07
CA VAL A 9 3.79 26.65 1.76
C VAL A 9 3.27 27.25 0.46
N LEU A 10 3.42 28.56 0.28
CA LEU A 10 2.91 29.27 -0.90
C LEU A 10 3.62 28.85 -2.18
N PHE A 11 4.95 28.70 -2.15
CA PHE A 11 5.71 28.14 -3.27
C PHE A 11 5.32 26.69 -3.54
N SER A 12 5.18 25.87 -2.49
CA SER A 12 4.84 24.46 -2.65
C SER A 12 3.43 24.26 -3.25
N ILE A 13 2.42 24.99 -2.75
CA ILE A 13 1.07 24.95 -3.31
C ILE A 13 1.04 25.59 -4.71
N GLY A 14 1.86 26.64 -4.93
CA GLY A 14 2.06 27.25 -6.24
C GLY A 14 2.60 26.26 -7.28
N ASP A 15 3.49 25.37 -6.86
CA ASP A 15 4.06 24.25 -7.63
C ASP A 15 3.16 23.00 -7.67
N GLY A 16 1.93 23.11 -7.15
CA GLY A 16 0.91 22.06 -7.19
C GLY A 16 0.87 21.15 -5.97
N ILE A 17 1.74 21.27 -4.98
CA ILE A 17 1.79 20.39 -3.81
C ILE A 17 0.78 20.84 -2.75
N TYR A 18 -0.31 20.08 -2.60
CA TYR A 18 -1.38 20.38 -1.63
C TYR A 18 -1.23 19.66 -0.29
N PRO A 19 -1.82 20.18 0.82
CA PRO A 19 -1.87 19.49 2.11
C PRO A 19 -2.51 18.11 2.01
N ASP A 20 -1.86 17.09 2.59
CA ASP A 20 -2.34 15.70 2.59
C ASP A 20 -1.90 14.94 3.87
N ARG A 21 -2.34 13.70 4.04
CA ARG A 21 -1.98 12.81 5.16
C ARG A 21 -0.65 12.08 4.95
N THR A 22 -0.11 12.04 3.72
CA THR A 22 1.11 11.31 3.36
C THR A 22 2.02 12.10 2.41
N GLY A 23 3.26 11.63 2.23
CA GLY A 23 4.19 12.14 1.21
C GLY A 23 4.55 13.63 1.34
N ARG A 24 4.69 14.32 0.22
CA ARG A 24 5.02 15.76 0.17
C ARG A 24 3.89 16.62 0.74
N GLY A 25 2.63 16.22 0.55
CA GLY A 25 1.48 16.94 1.09
C GLY A 25 1.41 16.93 2.61
N TYR A 26 1.89 15.87 3.25
CA TYR A 26 2.06 15.83 4.71
C TYR A 26 3.00 16.94 5.22
N VAL A 27 4.08 17.23 4.50
CA VAL A 27 5.02 18.29 4.88
C VAL A 27 4.35 19.66 4.80
N ILE A 28 3.57 19.92 3.75
CA ILE A 28 2.85 21.21 3.58
C ILE A 28 1.79 21.37 4.66
N ARG A 29 1.02 20.31 4.92
CA ARG A 29 0.05 20.25 6.01
C ARG A 29 0.71 20.56 7.35
N ARG A 30 1.86 19.95 7.64
CA ARG A 30 2.67 20.22 8.84
C ARG A 30 3.08 21.69 8.92
N LEU A 31 3.58 22.28 7.83
CA LEU A 31 4.03 23.68 7.82
C LEU A 31 2.88 24.67 8.06
N ILE A 32 1.71 24.45 7.45
CA ILE A 32 0.50 25.26 7.68
C ILE A 32 0.14 25.21 9.17
N ARG A 33 -0.02 24.01 9.70
CA ARG A 33 -0.39 23.81 11.11
C ARG A 33 0.63 24.46 12.05
N ARG A 34 1.94 24.29 11.79
CA ARG A 34 2.99 24.94 12.59
C ARG A 34 2.88 26.46 12.55
N ALA A 35 2.66 27.04 11.37
CA ALA A 35 2.48 28.48 11.25
C ALA A 35 1.22 28.95 12.01
N THR A 36 0.13 28.19 11.97
CA THR A 36 -1.11 28.46 12.74
C THR A 36 -0.87 28.39 14.24
N LEU A 37 -0.15 27.37 14.74
CA LEU A 37 0.20 27.24 16.16
C LEU A 37 1.02 28.43 16.66
N PHE A 38 1.99 28.90 15.87
CA PHE A 38 2.76 30.09 16.23
C PHE A 38 1.93 31.37 16.14
N GLY A 39 0.98 31.44 15.20
CA GLY A 39 -0.02 32.50 15.18
C GLY A 39 -0.80 32.59 16.49
N ARG A 40 -1.20 31.44 17.06
CA ARG A 40 -1.87 31.39 18.36
C ARG A 40 -0.98 31.91 19.50
N LYS A 41 0.31 31.59 19.51
CA LYS A 41 1.28 32.19 20.46
C LYS A 41 1.39 33.71 20.34
N LEU A 42 1.16 34.25 19.14
CA LEU A 42 1.11 35.69 18.86
C LEU A 42 -0.30 36.29 19.06
N ASN A 43 -1.21 35.54 19.68
CA ASN A 43 -2.58 35.94 19.99
C ASN A 43 -3.52 36.11 18.77
N PHE A 44 -3.20 35.51 17.63
CA PHE A 44 -4.14 35.38 16.50
C PHE A 44 -5.11 34.23 16.76
N LYS A 45 -6.40 34.56 16.90
CA LYS A 45 -7.47 33.57 17.14
C LYS A 45 -8.16 33.10 15.86
N GLU A 46 -8.26 33.98 14.88
CA GLU A 46 -8.88 33.69 13.59
C GLU A 46 -7.85 33.20 12.56
N PRO A 47 -8.28 32.50 11.49
CA PRO A 47 -7.41 32.21 10.35
C PRO A 47 -6.73 33.48 9.83
N PHE A 48 -5.41 33.43 9.67
CA PHE A 48 -4.62 34.60 9.31
C PHE A 48 -3.56 34.30 8.25
N LEU A 49 -3.20 33.04 8.02
CA LEU A 49 -2.15 32.68 7.07
C LEU A 49 -2.54 33.04 5.63
N TYR A 50 -3.81 32.84 5.27
CA TYR A 50 -4.31 33.19 3.94
C TYR A 50 -4.20 34.70 3.63
N LYS A 51 -4.24 35.56 4.65
CA LYS A 51 -4.10 37.02 4.50
C LYS A 51 -2.68 37.45 4.11
N LEU A 52 -1.70 36.57 4.34
CA LEU A 52 -0.29 36.83 4.00
C LEU A 52 0.02 36.46 2.55
N VAL A 53 -0.87 35.71 1.87
CA VAL A 53 -0.65 35.22 0.50
C VAL A 53 -0.40 36.37 -0.46
N ASP A 54 -1.27 37.39 -0.47
CA ASP A 54 -1.15 38.54 -1.37
C ASP A 54 0.17 39.28 -1.19
N LYS A 55 0.63 39.43 0.06
CA LYS A 55 1.88 40.13 0.36
C LYS A 55 3.11 39.35 -0.10
N VAL A 56 3.11 38.03 0.06
CA VAL A 56 4.20 37.17 -0.43
C VAL A 56 4.21 37.16 -1.96
N ILE A 57 3.06 37.06 -2.62
CA ILE A 57 2.96 37.14 -4.08
C ILE A 57 3.50 38.48 -4.59
N GLU A 58 3.16 39.60 -3.93
CA GLU A 58 3.65 40.93 -4.31
C GLU A 58 5.19 40.99 -4.35
N ILE A 59 5.85 40.34 -3.40
CA ILE A 59 7.31 40.30 -3.28
C ILE A 59 7.94 39.43 -4.39
N TYR A 60 7.32 38.30 -4.73
CA TYR A 60 7.94 37.27 -5.57
C TYR A 60 7.43 37.22 -7.03
N LYS A 61 6.30 37.86 -7.36
CA LYS A 61 5.66 37.80 -8.70
C LYS A 61 6.55 38.18 -9.87
N ALA A 62 7.56 39.04 -9.66
CA ALA A 62 8.48 39.47 -10.71
C ALA A 62 9.37 38.34 -11.22
N ARG A 63 9.65 37.34 -10.38
CA ARG A 63 10.49 36.17 -10.72
C ARG A 63 9.67 34.87 -10.83
N TYR A 64 8.50 34.83 -10.21
CA TYR A 64 7.63 33.66 -10.08
C TYR A 64 6.17 34.01 -10.42
N PRO A 65 5.83 34.27 -11.70
CA PRO A 65 4.51 34.73 -12.13
C PRO A 65 3.39 33.69 -11.96
N GLU A 66 3.73 32.40 -11.86
CA GLU A 66 2.82 31.30 -11.50
C GLU A 66 2.16 31.47 -10.13
N LEU A 67 2.84 32.09 -9.17
CA LEU A 67 2.25 32.37 -7.86
C LEU A 67 1.05 33.30 -7.96
N GLN A 68 1.12 34.28 -8.86
CA GLN A 68 0.00 35.19 -9.12
C GLN A 68 -1.14 34.47 -9.86
N ARG A 69 -0.83 33.56 -10.78
CA ARG A 69 -1.83 32.75 -11.49
C ARG A 69 -2.61 31.82 -10.53
N ASN A 70 -1.92 31.25 -9.55
CA ASN A 70 -2.48 30.28 -8.60
C ASN A 70 -2.98 30.90 -7.29
N ALA A 71 -2.95 32.23 -7.15
CA ALA A 71 -3.25 32.95 -5.92
C ALA A 71 -4.58 32.54 -5.26
N ALA A 72 -5.66 32.46 -6.04
CA ALA A 72 -6.98 32.09 -5.52
C ALA A 72 -7.03 30.67 -4.96
N ALA A 73 -6.37 29.71 -5.63
CA ALA A 73 -6.29 28.32 -5.19
C ALA A 73 -5.42 28.18 -3.92
N ILE A 74 -4.28 28.88 -3.88
CA ILE A 74 -3.39 28.93 -2.72
C ILE A 74 -4.14 29.46 -1.49
N THR A 75 -4.80 30.61 -1.62
CA THR A 75 -5.58 31.25 -0.56
C THR A 75 -6.67 30.33 -0.02
N LYS A 76 -7.46 29.70 -0.91
CA LYS A 76 -8.54 28.78 -0.52
C LYS A 76 -8.01 27.55 0.21
N THR A 77 -6.89 26.98 -0.26
CA THR A 77 -6.27 25.79 0.33
C THR A 77 -5.75 26.07 1.74
N ILE A 78 -5.02 27.17 1.91
CA ILE A 78 -4.45 27.57 3.21
C ILE A 78 -5.57 27.86 4.20
N LEU A 79 -6.60 28.58 3.78
CA LEU A 79 -7.75 28.90 4.64
C LEU A 79 -8.46 27.62 5.11
N ALA A 80 -8.77 26.70 4.20
CA ALA A 80 -9.50 25.48 4.53
C ALA A 80 -8.73 24.58 5.51
N GLU A 81 -7.42 24.39 5.32
CA GLU A 81 -6.60 23.59 6.24
C GLU A 81 -6.41 24.30 7.58
N GLU A 82 -6.26 25.62 7.59
CA GLU A 82 -6.14 26.43 8.81
C GLU A 82 -7.43 26.35 9.65
N GLU A 83 -8.61 26.54 9.03
CA GLU A 83 -9.91 26.41 9.71
C GLU A 83 -10.14 25.01 10.27
N LEU A 84 -9.80 23.98 9.50
CA LEU A 84 -9.93 22.59 9.93
C LEU A 84 -9.05 22.32 11.15
N PHE A 85 -7.83 22.85 11.15
CA PHE A 85 -6.88 22.64 12.24
C PHE A 85 -7.28 23.41 13.51
N LEU A 86 -7.74 24.66 13.37
CA LEU A 86 -8.15 25.48 14.52
C LEU A 86 -9.25 24.81 15.35
N LYS A 87 -10.19 24.09 14.72
CA LYS A 87 -11.24 23.31 15.41
C LYS A 87 -10.69 22.27 16.38
N THR A 88 -9.54 21.68 16.06
CA THR A 88 -8.88 20.64 16.87
C THR A 88 -7.79 21.19 17.79
N LEU A 89 -7.29 22.40 17.51
CA LEU A 89 -6.11 22.97 18.15
C LEU A 89 -6.37 23.39 19.60
N GLU A 90 -7.52 24.00 19.89
CA GLU A 90 -7.82 24.53 21.23
C GLU A 90 -7.90 23.42 22.29
N LEU A 91 -8.63 22.34 21.98
CA LEU A 91 -8.74 21.16 22.84
C LEU A 91 -7.39 20.46 23.05
N GLY A 92 -6.56 20.40 22.01
CA GLY A 92 -5.23 19.79 22.10
C GLY A 92 -4.22 20.61 22.91
N LEU A 93 -4.28 21.95 22.82
CA LEU A 93 -3.40 22.87 23.56
C LEU A 93 -3.61 22.83 25.08
N GLU A 94 -4.87 22.85 25.53
CA GLU A 94 -5.17 22.73 26.95
C GLU A 94 -4.69 21.39 27.50
N LYS A 95 -4.87 20.31 26.72
CA LYS A 95 -4.51 18.96 27.14
C LYS A 95 -3.00 18.76 27.20
N ILE A 96 -2.25 19.23 26.20
CA ILE A 96 -0.79 19.07 26.18
C ILE A 96 -0.14 19.82 27.34
N GLU A 97 -0.63 21.02 27.69
CA GLU A 97 -0.12 21.78 28.84
C GLU A 97 -0.30 21.00 30.15
N SER A 98 -1.50 20.43 30.36
CA SER A 98 -1.80 19.58 31.52
C SER A 98 -0.88 18.34 31.58
N LEU A 99 -0.66 17.66 30.46
CA LEU A 99 0.19 16.46 30.39
C LEU A 99 1.67 16.79 30.62
N VAL A 100 2.15 17.91 30.07
CA VAL A 100 3.52 18.38 30.29
C VAL A 100 3.75 18.72 31.77
N GLN A 101 2.81 19.42 32.41
CA GLN A 101 2.88 19.72 33.85
C GLN A 101 2.89 18.45 34.69
N LYS A 102 2.03 17.46 34.36
CA LYS A 102 2.00 16.16 35.03
C LYS A 102 3.34 15.42 34.91
N THR A 103 3.94 15.40 33.72
CA THR A 103 5.23 14.77 33.44
C THR A 103 6.35 15.43 34.26
N LYS A 104 6.40 16.76 34.29
CA LYS A 104 7.36 17.53 35.08
C LYS A 104 7.18 17.34 36.59
N ALA A 105 5.93 17.38 37.08
CA ALA A 105 5.62 17.15 38.49
C ALA A 105 5.98 15.73 38.95
N GLY A 106 5.95 14.75 38.04
CA GLY A 106 6.42 13.39 38.27
C GLY A 106 7.95 13.22 38.20
N GLY A 107 8.72 14.30 37.99
CA GLY A 107 10.18 14.24 37.87
C GLY A 107 10.70 13.56 36.61
N LYS A 108 9.86 13.37 35.59
CA LYS A 108 10.24 12.70 34.34
C LYS A 108 10.76 13.72 33.33
N THR A 109 11.81 13.34 32.62
CA THR A 109 12.40 14.13 31.51
C THR A 109 11.88 13.69 30.14
N ILE A 110 11.15 12.57 30.06
CA ILE A 110 10.61 12.02 28.82
C ILE A 110 9.08 12.11 28.87
N PHE A 111 8.50 12.75 27.85
CA PHE A 111 7.07 12.74 27.59
C PHE A 111 6.69 11.44 26.91
N SER A 112 5.75 10.71 27.49
CA SER A 112 5.47 9.33 27.11
C SER A 112 4.83 9.22 25.73
N GLY A 113 5.15 8.14 25.01
CA GLY A 113 4.52 7.83 23.73
C GLY A 113 3.01 7.64 23.84
N ALA A 114 2.52 7.16 24.99
CA ALA A 114 1.10 7.01 25.30
C ALA A 114 0.37 8.34 25.46
N ASP A 115 0.97 9.32 26.15
CA ASP A 115 0.40 10.67 26.27
C ASP A 115 0.39 11.39 24.91
N ALA A 116 1.42 11.15 24.08
CA ALA A 116 1.48 11.65 22.71
C ALA A 116 0.43 10.99 21.80
N PHE A 117 0.23 9.68 21.97
CA PHE A 117 -0.82 8.95 21.25
C PHE A 117 -2.21 9.39 21.68
N LEU A 118 -2.43 9.68 22.96
CA LEU A 118 -3.67 10.24 23.46
C LEU A 118 -3.97 11.58 22.76
N LEU A 119 -3.01 12.49 22.70
CA LEU A 119 -3.13 13.77 21.99
C LEU A 119 -3.48 13.56 20.50
N TYR A 120 -2.77 12.66 19.83
CA TYR A 120 -2.99 12.31 18.42
C TYR A 120 -4.34 11.65 18.15
N GLY A 121 -4.61 10.51 18.80
CA GLY A 121 -5.77 9.66 18.52
C GLY A 121 -7.07 10.16 19.13
N THR A 122 -7.02 10.96 20.19
CA THR A 122 -8.22 11.40 20.94
C THR A 122 -8.57 12.86 20.73
N TYR A 123 -7.55 13.73 20.71
CA TYR A 123 -7.74 15.18 20.58
C TYR A 123 -7.43 15.67 19.16
N GLY A 124 -7.03 14.77 18.25
CA GLY A 124 -6.66 15.11 16.87
C GLY A 124 -5.40 15.98 16.78
N PHE A 125 -4.63 16.05 17.86
CA PHE A 125 -3.49 16.95 17.99
C PHE A 125 -2.24 16.31 17.38
N PRO A 126 -1.60 16.92 16.37
CA PRO A 126 -0.56 16.24 15.60
C PRO A 126 0.65 15.81 16.44
N ALA A 127 1.21 14.64 16.13
CA ALA A 127 2.34 14.07 16.87
C ALA A 127 3.59 14.93 16.73
N GLU A 128 3.84 15.45 15.53
CA GLU A 128 4.95 16.35 15.23
C GLU A 128 4.88 17.67 16.03
N MET A 129 3.68 18.14 16.37
CA MET A 129 3.50 19.34 17.19
C MET A 129 3.64 19.03 18.66
N THR A 130 3.19 17.86 19.07
CA THR A 130 3.41 17.34 20.41
C THR A 130 4.90 17.28 20.71
N GLU A 131 5.69 16.69 19.79
CA GLU A 131 7.14 16.64 19.89
C GLU A 131 7.77 18.04 20.06
N GLU A 132 7.35 19.01 19.24
CA GLU A 132 7.90 20.36 19.29
C GLU A 132 7.58 21.10 20.60
N ILE A 133 6.33 21.04 21.07
CA ILE A 133 5.91 21.71 22.32
C ILE A 133 6.59 21.07 23.54
N VAL A 134 6.72 19.75 23.53
CA VAL A 134 7.41 18.99 24.57
C VAL A 134 8.90 19.38 24.63
N ALA A 135 9.56 19.49 23.48
CA ALA A 135 10.96 19.90 23.39
C ALA A 135 11.19 21.35 23.88
N GLU A 136 10.30 22.29 23.53
CA GLU A 136 10.35 23.68 24.05
C GLU A 136 10.24 23.73 25.58
N GLN A 137 9.60 22.74 26.18
CA GLN A 137 9.41 22.63 27.62
C GLN A 137 10.55 21.87 28.31
N GLY A 138 11.60 21.50 27.59
CA GLY A 138 12.78 20.80 28.13
C GLY A 138 12.54 19.31 28.40
N LEU A 139 11.59 18.69 27.69
CA LEU A 139 11.31 17.26 27.76
C LEU A 139 11.69 16.58 26.44
N ASP A 140 12.13 15.33 26.52
CA ASP A 140 12.34 14.46 25.35
C ASP A 140 11.02 13.81 24.93
N PHE A 141 10.85 13.57 23.63
CA PHE A 141 9.67 12.91 23.07
C PHE A 141 9.94 11.43 22.76
N ASP A 142 9.15 10.54 23.37
CA ASP A 142 9.25 9.10 23.15
C ASP A 142 8.63 8.67 21.80
N LYS A 143 9.39 8.85 20.72
CA LYS A 143 9.00 8.45 19.35
C LYS A 143 8.69 6.97 19.24
N LYS A 144 9.48 6.14 19.91
CA LYS A 144 9.36 4.69 19.82
C LYS A 144 8.09 4.23 20.52
N GLY A 145 7.82 4.72 21.72
CA GLY A 145 6.56 4.46 22.42
C GLY A 145 5.35 4.96 21.62
N PHE A 146 5.43 6.13 20.98
CA PHE A 146 4.33 6.64 20.15
C PHE A 146 4.06 5.73 18.93
N GLN A 147 5.10 5.26 18.25
CA GLN A 147 4.95 4.30 17.15
C GLN A 147 4.43 2.95 17.63
N GLU A 148 4.89 2.47 18.78
CA GLU A 148 4.38 1.25 19.40
C GLU A 148 2.89 1.39 19.74
N GLU A 149 2.41 2.54 20.23
CA GLU A 149 0.98 2.78 20.45
C GLU A 149 0.17 2.88 19.14
N LEU A 150 0.73 3.47 18.08
CA LEU A 150 0.11 3.46 16.74
C LEU A 150 0.02 2.06 16.14
N GLU A 151 1.08 1.25 16.30
CA GLU A 151 1.10 -0.14 15.86
C GLU A 151 0.17 -0.99 16.71
N LYS A 152 0.13 -0.78 18.03
CA LYS A 152 -0.85 -1.41 18.93
C LYS A 152 -2.26 -1.03 18.57
N ASP A 153 -2.59 0.22 18.25
CA ASP A 153 -3.94 0.63 17.79
C ASP A 153 -4.31 -0.03 16.45
N ARG A 154 -3.35 -0.10 15.51
CA ARG A 154 -3.52 -0.80 14.23
C ARG A 154 -3.65 -2.31 14.40
N GLN A 155 -2.87 -2.92 15.30
CA GLN A 155 -2.92 -4.34 15.63
C GLN A 155 -4.15 -4.65 16.47
N PHE A 156 -4.58 -3.79 17.40
CA PHE A 156 -5.84 -3.93 18.14
C PHE A 156 -7.01 -3.90 17.17
N SER A 157 -7.03 -2.96 16.23
CA SER A 157 -8.03 -2.90 15.16
C SER A 157 -8.01 -4.12 14.22
N ARG A 158 -6.92 -4.91 14.21
CA ARG A 158 -6.74 -6.11 13.34
C ARG A 158 -6.86 -7.45 14.08
N GLU A 159 -6.50 -7.52 15.35
CA GLU A 159 -6.34 -8.73 16.17
C GLU A 159 -7.25 -8.72 17.40
N SER A 160 -7.46 -7.55 18.01
CA SER A 160 -8.25 -7.39 19.22
C SER A 160 -9.72 -7.32 18.90
N TRP A 161 -10.25 -8.44 18.39
CA TRP A 161 -11.52 -9.00 18.86
C TRP A 161 -11.87 -10.38 18.27
N LYS A 162 -10.86 -11.27 18.13
CA LYS A 162 -11.12 -12.72 18.25
C LYS A 162 -11.40 -13.09 19.70
N VAL A 163 -12.39 -12.45 20.32
CA VAL A 163 -12.99 -12.95 21.56
C VAL A 163 -13.76 -14.20 21.14
N ASN A 164 -13.43 -15.36 21.72
CA ASN A 164 -14.33 -16.50 21.69
C ASN A 164 -15.71 -15.99 22.08
N LYS A 165 -16.71 -16.10 21.19
CA LYS A 165 -18.12 -15.65 21.39
C LYS A 165 -18.70 -16.19 22.70
N VAL A 166 -18.33 -15.59 23.82
CA VAL A 166 -19.05 -15.70 25.08
C VAL A 166 -20.06 -14.57 25.02
N SER A 167 -21.31 -14.95 24.84
CA SER A 167 -22.47 -14.07 24.78
C SER A 167 -22.54 -13.22 26.05
N LEU A 168 -22.30 -11.91 25.92
CA LEU A 168 -22.28 -10.95 27.05
C LEU A 168 -23.67 -10.74 27.63
N MET A 169 -24.70 -11.06 26.84
CA MET A 169 -26.09 -10.77 27.16
C MET A 169 -26.84 -12.00 27.70
N THR A 170 -26.14 -13.12 27.94
CA THR A 170 -26.74 -14.36 28.43
C THR A 170 -27.37 -14.15 29.81
N GLY A 171 -28.70 -14.26 29.90
CA GLY A 171 -29.45 -14.14 31.17
C GLY A 171 -29.77 -12.70 31.59
N LEU A 172 -29.46 -11.70 30.76
CA LEU A 172 -29.86 -10.31 30.97
C LEU A 172 -31.17 -10.01 30.22
N ASN A 173 -32.03 -9.19 30.83
CA ASN A 173 -33.18 -8.65 30.11
C ASN A 173 -32.73 -7.42 29.34
N VAL A 174 -32.70 -7.50 28.01
CA VAL A 174 -32.13 -6.45 27.17
C VAL A 174 -33.15 -5.96 26.19
N ASP A 175 -33.44 -4.66 26.28
CA ASP A 175 -34.25 -3.98 25.29
C ASP A 175 -33.49 -3.84 23.98
N LYS A 176 -34.25 -3.78 22.88
CA LYS A 176 -33.73 -3.52 21.54
C LYS A 176 -33.09 -2.13 21.50
N THR A 177 -31.86 -2.04 20.99
CA THR A 177 -31.22 -0.75 20.74
C THR A 177 -31.83 -0.10 19.50
N GLU A 178 -32.25 1.17 19.62
CA GLU A 178 -32.68 1.99 18.49
C GLU A 178 -31.46 2.47 17.70
N PHE A 179 -31.37 2.06 16.44
CA PHE A 179 -30.27 2.46 15.56
C PHE A 179 -30.60 3.78 14.83
N LEU A 180 -29.82 4.82 15.12
CA LEU A 180 -29.98 6.17 14.55
C LEU A 180 -29.07 6.41 13.33
N GLY A 181 -28.16 5.48 13.05
CA GLY A 181 -27.03 5.68 12.14
C GLY A 181 -27.37 5.80 10.66
N TYR A 182 -28.63 5.55 10.27
CA TYR A 182 -29.11 5.81 8.91
C TYR A 182 -29.29 7.31 8.62
N SER A 183 -29.63 8.11 9.64
CA SER A 183 -29.93 9.54 9.47
C SER A 183 -28.91 10.46 10.14
N SER A 184 -28.13 9.96 11.11
CA SER A 184 -27.16 10.78 11.84
C SER A 184 -25.86 10.03 12.14
N ILE A 185 -24.77 10.78 12.24
CA ILE A 185 -23.44 10.33 12.68
C ILE A 185 -23.21 10.59 14.18
N SER A 186 -24.08 11.38 14.81
CA SER A 186 -24.06 11.63 16.25
C SER A 186 -25.46 11.45 16.85
N GLY A 187 -25.54 11.15 18.13
CA GLY A 187 -26.82 11.00 18.82
C GLY A 187 -26.67 10.82 20.31
N LYS A 188 -27.74 11.15 21.04
CA LYS A 188 -27.80 10.93 22.48
C LYS A 188 -28.33 9.54 22.80
N GLY A 189 -27.73 8.88 23.79
CA GLY A 189 -28.15 7.57 24.28
C GLY A 189 -27.90 7.44 25.77
N ASN A 190 -28.74 6.66 26.44
CA ASN A 190 -28.57 6.28 27.84
C ASN A 190 -27.87 4.94 27.94
N ILE A 191 -26.90 4.85 28.86
CA ILE A 191 -26.22 3.60 29.19
C ILE A 191 -27.23 2.64 29.84
N THR A 192 -27.44 1.48 29.23
CA THR A 192 -28.26 0.41 29.79
C THR A 192 -27.42 -0.61 30.53
N HIS A 193 -26.25 -0.96 29.99
CA HIS A 193 -25.35 -1.96 30.55
C HIS A 193 -23.89 -1.54 30.37
N LEU A 194 -23.04 -1.91 31.34
CA LEU A 194 -21.60 -1.74 31.30
C LEU A 194 -20.94 -3.07 31.62
N PHE A 195 -19.86 -3.38 30.91
CA PHE A 195 -19.05 -4.58 31.13
C PHE A 195 -17.59 -4.18 31.28
N TYR A 196 -16.91 -4.72 32.29
CA TYR A 196 -15.47 -4.60 32.46
C TYR A 196 -14.77 -5.86 31.96
N ASN A 197 -13.74 -5.68 31.15
CA ASN A 197 -12.91 -6.79 30.67
C ASN A 197 -11.67 -6.90 31.55
N SER A 198 -11.62 -7.96 32.36
CA SER A 198 -10.42 -8.26 33.16
C SER A 198 -9.51 -9.23 32.40
N PRO A 199 -8.18 -9.05 32.41
CA PRO A 199 -7.25 -10.07 31.93
C PRO A 199 -7.41 -11.33 32.80
N LYS A 200 -7.61 -12.50 32.19
CA LYS A 200 -7.62 -13.75 32.97
C LYS A 200 -6.28 -13.93 33.67
N SER A 201 -6.29 -14.03 35.00
CA SER A 201 -5.13 -14.48 35.75
C SER A 201 -4.84 -15.93 35.40
N SER A 202 -3.68 -16.20 34.82
CA SER A 202 -3.15 -17.56 34.72
C SER A 202 -2.87 -18.08 36.13
N ASN A 203 -3.81 -18.81 36.74
CA ASN A 203 -3.52 -19.59 37.94
C ASN A 203 -4.58 -20.69 38.16
N SER A 204 -4.34 -21.85 37.55
CA SER A 204 -4.49 -23.17 38.17
C SER A 204 -3.94 -24.23 37.21
N LEU A 205 -2.61 -24.23 37.05
CA LEU A 205 -1.88 -25.45 36.73
C LEU A 205 -0.91 -25.64 37.88
N SER A 206 -1.21 -26.63 38.71
CA SER A 206 -0.35 -27.16 39.74
C SER A 206 1.03 -27.48 39.14
N GLN A 207 2.05 -26.89 39.76
CA GLN A 207 3.44 -27.37 39.90
C GLN A 207 3.88 -28.46 38.91
N VAL A 208 4.83 -28.12 38.04
CA VAL A 208 6.22 -28.64 38.03
C VAL A 208 6.98 -28.00 36.85
N ASP A 209 8.26 -27.72 37.09
CA ASP A 209 9.34 -27.28 36.20
C ASP A 209 9.48 -25.81 35.80
N SER A 210 10.20 -25.13 36.69
CA SER A 210 11.05 -23.97 36.48
C SER A 210 12.06 -24.16 35.34
N LYS A 211 11.95 -23.33 34.29
CA LYS A 211 13.03 -22.55 33.64
C LYS A 211 12.56 -22.10 32.25
N LEU A 212 12.21 -20.82 32.11
CA LEU A 212 12.72 -19.95 31.04
C LEU A 212 12.28 -18.51 31.34
N GLN A 213 13.25 -17.64 31.62
CA GLN A 213 13.07 -16.19 31.62
C GLN A 213 13.08 -15.69 30.17
N SER A 214 12.00 -15.09 29.72
CA SER A 214 12.07 -13.97 28.77
C SER A 214 10.79 -13.15 28.88
N SER A 215 10.96 -11.87 29.19
CA SER A 215 9.94 -10.84 29.32
C SER A 215 9.25 -10.58 27.99
N THR A 216 8.00 -11.03 27.86
CA THR A 216 7.04 -10.63 26.82
C THR A 216 5.96 -9.77 27.48
N PRO A 217 5.59 -8.58 26.95
CA PRO A 217 4.42 -7.87 27.44
C PRO A 217 3.15 -8.62 27.02
N ALA A 218 2.30 -8.91 28.02
CA ALA A 218 0.91 -9.36 27.97
C ALA A 218 0.35 -9.79 26.59
N GLY A 219 0.52 -11.07 26.27
CA GLY A 219 -0.11 -11.71 25.11
C GLY A 219 -1.58 -12.06 25.33
N THR A 220 -2.35 -12.04 24.24
CA THR A 220 -3.29 -13.08 23.77
C THR A 220 -4.15 -13.84 24.79
N GLY A 221 -4.55 -13.22 25.90
CA GLY A 221 -5.38 -13.82 26.93
C GLY A 221 -6.87 -13.74 26.58
N SER A 222 -7.61 -14.85 26.75
CA SER A 222 -9.06 -14.84 26.80
C SER A 222 -9.51 -13.92 27.96
N TYR A 223 -10.20 -12.83 27.67
CA TYR A 223 -10.76 -11.93 28.69
C TYR A 223 -12.01 -12.55 29.33
N ASP A 224 -12.24 -12.25 30.60
CA ASP A 224 -13.50 -12.56 31.29
C ASP A 224 -14.27 -11.25 31.47
N SER A 225 -15.40 -11.14 30.78
CA SER A 225 -16.24 -9.93 30.77
C SER A 225 -17.28 -10.03 31.88
N LYS A 226 -17.26 -9.06 32.82
CA LYS A 226 -18.22 -9.02 33.93
C LYS A 226 -19.05 -7.75 33.86
N GLN A 227 -20.35 -7.86 34.07
CA GLN A 227 -21.22 -6.69 34.20
C GLN A 227 -20.80 -5.87 35.42
N VAL A 228 -20.72 -4.56 35.26
CA VAL A 228 -20.32 -3.60 36.31
C VAL A 228 -21.30 -2.44 36.37
N SER A 229 -21.35 -1.75 37.50
CA SER A 229 -22.16 -0.52 37.65
C SER A 229 -21.45 0.72 37.12
N SER A 230 -20.11 0.68 37.01
CA SER A 230 -19.32 1.77 36.44
C SER A 230 -18.03 1.30 35.75
N LEU A 231 -17.55 2.09 34.80
CA LEU A 231 -16.25 1.98 34.15
C LEU A 231 -15.45 3.25 34.38
N LYS A 232 -14.20 3.11 34.84
CA LYS A 232 -13.29 4.20 35.22
C LYS A 232 -12.14 4.37 34.23
N GLU A 233 -11.50 5.52 34.25
CA GLU A 233 -10.31 5.84 33.46
C GLU A 233 -9.28 4.69 33.44
N GLY A 234 -8.82 4.32 32.24
CA GLY A 234 -7.89 3.22 31.98
C GLY A 234 -8.54 1.83 31.95
N GLN A 235 -9.87 1.72 32.12
CA GLN A 235 -10.57 0.43 32.05
C GLN A 235 -11.09 0.17 30.64
N ALA A 236 -10.70 -0.99 30.10
CA ALA A 236 -11.29 -1.56 28.89
C ALA A 236 -12.60 -2.30 29.22
N GLY A 237 -13.57 -2.19 28.34
CA GLY A 237 -14.91 -2.71 28.59
C GLY A 237 -15.85 -2.56 27.40
N ALA A 238 -17.14 -2.70 27.70
CA ALA A 238 -18.21 -2.55 26.74
C ALA A 238 -19.33 -1.68 27.30
N ILE A 239 -19.91 -0.83 26.46
CA ILE A 239 -21.05 0.03 26.79
C ILE A 239 -22.22 -0.33 25.86
N VAL A 240 -23.39 -0.59 26.44
CA VAL A 240 -24.63 -0.80 25.68
C VAL A 240 -25.53 0.41 25.86
N LEU A 241 -26.00 0.97 24.74
CA LEU A 241 -26.89 2.13 24.73
C LEU A 241 -28.30 1.72 24.33
N ASN A 242 -29.30 2.44 24.82
CA ASN A 242 -30.67 2.29 24.31
C ASN A 242 -30.84 2.85 22.89
N LYS A 243 -30.05 3.87 22.50
CA LYS A 243 -30.00 4.45 21.16
C LYS A 243 -28.56 4.75 20.76
N THR A 244 -28.19 4.50 19.51
CA THR A 244 -26.83 4.79 19.03
C THR A 244 -26.77 5.04 17.52
N PRO A 245 -25.92 5.96 17.04
CA PRO A 245 -25.60 6.10 15.62
C PRO A 245 -24.58 5.06 15.12
N PHE A 246 -23.93 4.30 15.99
CA PHE A 246 -22.87 3.34 15.63
C PHE A 246 -23.46 2.10 14.95
N TYR A 247 -23.04 1.84 13.71
CA TYR A 247 -23.42 0.64 12.99
C TYR A 247 -22.61 -0.54 13.55
N PRO A 248 -23.27 -1.62 13.99
CA PRO A 248 -22.59 -2.83 14.40
C PRO A 248 -22.09 -3.61 13.20
N GLU A 249 -20.98 -4.33 13.32
CA GLU A 249 -20.53 -5.25 12.29
C GLU A 249 -21.65 -6.20 11.85
N GLY A 250 -21.84 -6.30 10.53
CA GLY A 250 -22.91 -7.11 9.94
C GLY A 250 -23.07 -6.89 8.45
N GLY A 251 -23.53 -7.92 7.74
CA GLY A 251 -23.73 -7.88 6.28
C GLY A 251 -22.43 -7.65 5.50
N GLY A 252 -21.28 -8.04 6.06
CA GLY A 252 -19.95 -7.80 5.50
C GLY A 252 -19.34 -6.44 5.85
N GLN A 253 -20.12 -5.46 6.32
CA GLN A 253 -19.60 -4.17 6.78
C GLN A 253 -19.04 -4.28 8.20
N VAL A 254 -17.80 -3.81 8.39
CA VAL A 254 -17.17 -3.72 9.72
C VAL A 254 -17.83 -2.66 10.60
N GLY A 255 -17.78 -2.88 11.91
CA GLY A 255 -18.37 -1.96 12.90
C GLY A 255 -17.77 -0.55 12.84
N ASP A 256 -18.58 0.41 13.24
CA ASP A 256 -18.12 1.79 13.44
C ASP A 256 -17.23 1.92 14.66
N ILE A 257 -16.38 2.95 14.60
CA ILE A 257 -15.54 3.41 15.68
C ILE A 257 -15.84 4.88 15.93
N GLY A 258 -15.45 5.39 17.10
CA GLY A 258 -15.80 6.74 17.48
C GLY A 258 -15.63 6.99 18.96
N PHE A 259 -16.45 7.88 19.51
CA PHE A 259 -16.39 8.29 20.90
C PHE A 259 -17.77 8.31 21.54
N LEU A 260 -17.82 7.96 22.82
CA LEU A 260 -18.95 8.25 23.70
C LEU A 260 -18.48 9.31 24.71
N ARG A 261 -19.20 10.42 24.81
CA ARG A 261 -18.78 11.60 25.57
C ARG A 261 -19.85 12.03 26.55
N GLN A 262 -19.42 12.45 27.73
CA GLN A 262 -20.26 13.20 28.65
C GLN A 262 -19.42 14.23 29.40
N GLY A 263 -19.51 15.51 29.02
CA GLY A 263 -18.68 16.57 29.59
C GLY A 263 -17.19 16.25 29.40
N LYS A 264 -16.47 15.99 30.50
CA LYS A 264 -15.04 15.62 30.47
C LYS A 264 -14.80 14.11 30.30
N ASN A 265 -15.83 13.29 30.45
CA ASN A 265 -15.73 11.84 30.38
C ASN A 265 -15.69 11.40 28.91
N VAL A 266 -14.72 10.56 28.56
CA VAL A 266 -14.49 10.11 27.18
C VAL A 266 -14.26 8.61 27.17
N PHE A 267 -15.08 7.88 26.42
CA PHE A 267 -14.89 6.48 26.08
C PHE A 267 -14.59 6.36 24.60
N LYS A 268 -13.47 5.75 24.24
CA LYS A 268 -13.11 5.48 22.85
C LYS A 268 -13.69 4.14 22.44
N VAL A 269 -14.53 4.15 21.40
CA VAL A 269 -15.06 2.93 20.78
C VAL A 269 -14.08 2.48 19.71
N PHE A 270 -13.59 1.25 19.82
CA PHE A 270 -12.70 0.60 18.85
C PHE A 270 -13.44 -0.39 17.96
N ASP A 271 -14.56 -0.93 18.43
CA ASP A 271 -15.39 -1.87 17.69
C ASP A 271 -16.85 -1.77 18.15
N THR A 272 -17.78 -2.04 17.22
CA THR A 272 -19.21 -2.08 17.49
C THR A 272 -19.77 -3.38 16.94
N GLN A 273 -20.41 -4.18 17.79
CA GLN A 273 -21.00 -5.46 17.40
C GLN A 273 -22.48 -5.53 17.78
N LYS A 274 -23.18 -6.50 17.21
CA LYS A 274 -24.58 -6.80 17.54
C LYS A 274 -24.68 -8.18 18.18
N GLU A 275 -25.35 -8.23 19.33
CA GLU A 275 -25.73 -9.48 19.99
C GLU A 275 -27.24 -9.43 20.25
N ASN A 276 -27.98 -10.39 19.71
CA ASN A 276 -29.45 -10.36 19.65
C ASN A 276 -29.93 -9.04 19.01
N ASP A 277 -30.70 -8.21 19.72
CA ASP A 277 -31.19 -6.90 19.25
C ASP A 277 -30.48 -5.70 19.90
N SER A 278 -29.35 -5.96 20.56
CA SER A 278 -28.58 -4.94 21.28
C SER A 278 -27.27 -4.63 20.57
N ILE A 279 -26.93 -3.35 20.51
CA ILE A 279 -25.67 -2.87 19.93
C ILE A 279 -24.69 -2.60 21.06
N ILE A 280 -23.53 -3.25 20.97
CA ILE A 280 -22.50 -3.24 22.00
C ILE A 280 -21.28 -2.48 21.48
N HIS A 281 -20.81 -1.50 22.24
CA HIS A 281 -19.68 -0.64 21.90
C HIS A 281 -18.47 -1.06 22.73
N PHE A 282 -17.46 -1.63 22.09
CA PHE A 282 -16.23 -2.08 22.74
C PHE A 282 -15.16 -1.02 22.69
N GLY A 283 -14.50 -0.83 23.82
CA GLY A 283 -13.66 0.34 23.98
C GLY A 283 -12.95 0.44 25.31
N GLU A 284 -12.40 1.63 25.54
CA GLU A 284 -11.71 1.99 26.78
C GLU A 284 -12.12 3.38 27.25
N VAL A 285 -12.22 3.55 28.57
CA VAL A 285 -12.40 4.86 29.19
C VAL A 285 -11.08 5.63 29.16
N LEU A 286 -10.98 6.62 28.30
CA LEU A 286 -9.80 7.48 28.18
C LEU A 286 -9.75 8.55 29.27
N SER A 287 -10.90 8.99 29.77
CA SER A 287 -10.98 9.92 30.90
C SER A 287 -12.32 9.84 31.61
N GLY A 288 -12.30 10.00 32.93
CA GLY A 288 -13.51 10.09 33.74
C GLY A 288 -14.12 8.74 34.13
N GLU A 289 -15.42 8.74 34.37
CA GLU A 289 -16.19 7.55 34.77
C GLU A 289 -17.55 7.51 34.05
N PHE A 290 -17.95 6.31 33.64
CA PHE A 290 -19.26 6.03 33.06
C PHE A 290 -20.05 5.12 34.00
N THR A 291 -21.32 5.41 34.21
CA THR A 291 -22.23 4.72 35.11
C THR A 291 -23.51 4.33 34.36
N VAL A 292 -24.18 3.27 34.82
CA VAL A 292 -25.46 2.86 34.22
C VAL A 292 -26.52 3.96 34.39
N SER A 293 -27.45 4.08 33.43
CA SER A 293 -28.49 5.12 33.33
C SER A 293 -28.01 6.54 33.00
N GLN A 294 -26.72 6.72 32.75
CA GLN A 294 -26.13 7.99 32.36
C GLN A 294 -26.43 8.31 30.88
N GLU A 295 -26.90 9.52 30.60
CA GLU A 295 -27.01 10.05 29.22
C GLU A 295 -25.63 10.47 28.72
N LEU A 296 -25.29 10.07 27.50
CA LEU A 296 -24.06 10.45 26.81
C LEU A 296 -24.31 10.78 25.33
N GLU A 297 -23.37 11.49 24.75
CA GLU A 297 -23.31 11.80 23.32
C GLU A 297 -22.41 10.78 22.62
N ALA A 298 -22.98 10.08 21.65
CA ALA A 298 -22.30 9.09 20.83
C ALA A 298 -21.94 9.73 19.48
N GLU A 299 -20.67 9.72 19.11
CA GLU A 299 -20.13 10.34 17.90
C GLU A 299 -19.32 9.32 17.07
N VAL A 300 -19.79 9.00 15.87
CA VAL A 300 -19.09 8.12 14.94
C VAL A 300 -17.97 8.87 14.22
N GLU A 301 -16.87 8.18 13.95
CA GLU A 301 -15.78 8.73 13.15
C GLU A 301 -16.20 8.91 11.68
N ILE A 302 -16.36 10.18 11.29
CA ILE A 302 -17.02 10.58 10.04
C ILE A 302 -16.30 10.05 8.81
N THR A 303 -14.97 10.23 8.73
CA THR A 303 -14.20 9.85 7.54
C THR A 303 -14.27 8.34 7.32
N ARG A 304 -14.14 7.54 8.38
CA ARG A 304 -14.33 6.09 8.31
C ARG A 304 -15.73 5.73 7.84
N ARG A 305 -16.78 6.31 8.43
CA ARG A 305 -18.16 6.03 8.04
C ARG A 305 -18.41 6.33 6.57
N GLU A 306 -17.91 7.45 6.07
CA GLU A 306 -18.04 7.80 4.64
C GLU A 306 -17.34 6.76 3.75
N ARG A 307 -16.11 6.37 4.10
CA ARG A 307 -15.39 5.32 3.36
C ARG A 307 -16.13 3.99 3.40
N LEU A 308 -16.73 3.61 4.53
CA LEU A 308 -17.59 2.42 4.62
C LEU A 308 -18.79 2.53 3.69
N LYS A 309 -19.50 3.67 3.68
CA LYS A 309 -20.63 3.89 2.77
C LYS A 309 -20.21 3.79 1.30
N PHE A 310 -19.05 4.33 0.92
CA PHE A 310 -18.52 4.24 -0.44
C PHE A 310 -18.27 2.79 -0.84
N HIS A 311 -17.52 2.05 -0.02
CA HIS A 311 -17.21 0.65 -0.31
C HIS A 311 -18.45 -0.24 -0.26
N HIS A 312 -19.38 -0.02 0.67
CA HIS A 312 -20.62 -0.79 0.73
C HIS A 312 -21.46 -0.58 -0.54
N SER A 313 -21.64 0.68 -0.92
CA SER A 313 -22.42 1.01 -2.12
C SER A 313 -21.72 0.53 -3.40
N GLY A 314 -20.39 0.60 -3.43
CA GLY A 314 -19.59 -0.01 -4.50
C GLY A 314 -19.74 -1.53 -4.58
N THR A 315 -19.86 -2.23 -3.46
CA THR A 315 -20.14 -3.68 -3.43
C THR A 315 -21.48 -4.01 -4.08
N HIS A 316 -22.53 -3.23 -3.84
CA HIS A 316 -23.83 -3.41 -4.49
C HIS A 316 -23.75 -3.24 -6.01
N LEU A 317 -23.08 -2.18 -6.48
CA LEU A 317 -22.89 -1.96 -7.91
C LEU A 317 -22.01 -3.06 -8.53
N LEU A 318 -20.98 -3.54 -7.82
CA LEU A 318 -20.14 -4.65 -8.27
C LEU A 318 -20.95 -5.94 -8.41
N ASN A 319 -21.81 -6.26 -7.44
CA ASN A 319 -22.70 -7.42 -7.50
C ASN A 319 -23.66 -7.32 -8.70
N GLY A 320 -24.25 -6.13 -8.91
CA GLY A 320 -25.08 -5.83 -10.09
C GLY A 320 -24.33 -6.02 -11.40
N ALA A 321 -23.10 -5.51 -11.50
CA ALA A 321 -22.24 -5.66 -12.68
C ALA A 321 -21.95 -7.12 -12.99
N LEU A 322 -21.54 -7.89 -11.98
CA LEU A 322 -21.19 -9.31 -12.14
C LEU A 322 -22.38 -10.13 -12.62
N ARG A 323 -23.57 -9.93 -12.05
CA ARG A 323 -24.79 -10.64 -12.47
C ARG A 323 -25.23 -10.23 -13.87
N THR A 324 -25.13 -8.95 -14.20
CA THR A 324 -25.53 -8.43 -15.52
C THR A 324 -24.60 -8.92 -16.63
N LEU A 325 -23.29 -8.92 -16.39
CA LEU A 325 -22.29 -9.22 -17.41
C LEU A 325 -21.94 -10.71 -17.51
N LEU A 326 -21.83 -11.39 -16.37
CA LEU A 326 -21.44 -12.81 -16.33
C LEU A 326 -22.66 -13.74 -16.31
N GLY A 327 -23.79 -13.29 -15.77
CA GLY A 327 -25.06 -14.03 -15.71
C GLY A 327 -25.55 -14.33 -14.30
N ASP A 328 -26.79 -14.82 -14.21
CA ASP A 328 -27.52 -15.04 -12.95
C ASP A 328 -26.96 -16.18 -12.07
N HIS A 329 -26.03 -17.00 -12.57
CA HIS A 329 -25.36 -18.02 -11.77
C HIS A 329 -24.36 -17.43 -10.76
N VAL A 330 -24.03 -16.14 -10.90
CA VAL A 330 -23.20 -15.42 -9.95
C VAL A 330 -23.97 -15.22 -8.65
N LEU A 331 -23.51 -15.88 -7.59
CA LEU A 331 -24.06 -15.78 -6.25
C LEU A 331 -22.96 -15.36 -5.28
N GLN A 332 -23.27 -14.40 -4.41
CA GLN A 332 -22.37 -14.01 -3.32
C GLN A 332 -22.09 -15.19 -2.38
N LYS A 333 -20.81 -15.38 -2.07
CA LYS A 333 -20.28 -16.38 -1.13
C LYS A 333 -19.63 -15.76 0.11
N GLY A 334 -19.29 -14.47 0.03
CA GLY A 334 -18.71 -13.73 1.13
C GLY A 334 -18.47 -12.29 0.74
N SER A 335 -18.50 -11.38 1.72
CA SER A 335 -18.17 -9.98 1.49
C SER A 335 -17.49 -9.39 2.72
N ILE A 336 -16.54 -8.50 2.48
CA ILE A 336 -15.99 -7.60 3.49
C ILE A 336 -16.05 -6.19 2.91
N VAL A 337 -16.55 -5.27 3.72
CA VAL A 337 -16.56 -3.84 3.46
C VAL A 337 -15.81 -3.18 4.62
N SER A 338 -14.59 -2.71 4.31
CA SER A 338 -13.76 -1.94 5.23
C SER A 338 -13.63 -0.49 4.72
N PRO A 339 -13.09 0.42 5.54
CA PRO A 339 -12.80 1.78 5.11
C PRO A 339 -11.70 1.85 4.03
N GLU A 340 -10.82 0.86 3.97
CA GLU A 340 -9.65 0.84 3.10
C GLU A 340 -9.87 0.04 1.82
N TYR A 341 -10.76 -0.96 1.84
CA TYR A 341 -11.05 -1.82 0.69
C TYR A 341 -12.41 -2.52 0.82
N LEU A 342 -12.87 -3.07 -0.30
CA LEU A 342 -13.91 -4.08 -0.35
C LEU A 342 -13.36 -5.40 -0.89
N ARG A 343 -13.95 -6.49 -0.43
CA ARG A 343 -13.72 -7.85 -0.92
C ARG A 343 -15.06 -8.48 -1.23
N PHE A 344 -15.18 -9.06 -2.41
CA PHE A 344 -16.40 -9.73 -2.83
C PHE A 344 -16.08 -11.11 -3.39
N ASP A 345 -16.60 -12.14 -2.72
CA ASP A 345 -16.44 -13.54 -3.09
C ASP A 345 -17.73 -14.01 -3.75
N PHE A 346 -17.62 -14.63 -4.92
CA PHE A 346 -18.78 -15.03 -5.72
C PHE A 346 -18.56 -16.36 -6.45
N SER A 347 -19.64 -17.06 -6.78
CA SER A 347 -19.58 -18.29 -7.58
C SER A 347 -19.35 -17.99 -9.05
N HIS A 348 -18.26 -18.50 -9.60
CA HIS A 348 -17.96 -18.45 -11.03
C HIS A 348 -16.90 -19.51 -11.38
N PRO A 349 -17.07 -20.29 -12.47
CA PRO A 349 -16.27 -21.50 -12.70
C PRO A 349 -14.84 -21.23 -13.16
N SER A 350 -14.59 -20.12 -13.83
CA SER A 350 -13.30 -19.78 -14.47
C SER A 350 -12.71 -18.49 -13.90
N SER A 351 -11.44 -18.24 -14.19
CA SER A 351 -10.85 -16.92 -13.96
C SER A 351 -11.46 -15.89 -14.89
N LEU A 352 -11.62 -14.66 -14.39
CA LEU A 352 -12.01 -13.55 -15.26
C LEU A 352 -10.83 -13.16 -16.15
N THR A 353 -11.12 -12.90 -17.41
CA THR A 353 -10.17 -12.30 -18.35
C THR A 353 -9.94 -10.82 -18.01
N SER A 354 -8.82 -10.26 -18.48
CA SER A 354 -8.55 -8.82 -18.30
C SER A 354 -9.65 -7.94 -18.91
N GLU A 355 -10.27 -8.38 -20.00
CA GLU A 355 -11.37 -7.66 -20.65
C GLU A 355 -12.65 -7.70 -19.81
N GLU A 356 -13.02 -8.86 -19.26
CA GLU A 356 -14.18 -8.96 -18.35
C GLU A 356 -13.99 -8.07 -17.10
N ILE A 357 -12.79 -8.06 -16.52
CA ILE A 357 -12.47 -7.18 -15.37
C ILE A 357 -12.68 -5.71 -15.76
N ARG A 358 -12.24 -5.30 -16.95
CA ARG A 358 -12.40 -3.93 -17.46
C ARG A 358 -13.86 -3.58 -17.72
N GLN A 359 -14.65 -4.52 -18.25
CA GLN A 359 -16.08 -4.33 -18.47
C GLN A 359 -16.84 -4.18 -17.15
N ILE A 360 -16.53 -5.02 -16.16
CA ILE A 360 -17.12 -4.93 -14.81
C ILE A 360 -16.76 -3.59 -14.17
N GLU A 361 -15.49 -3.20 -14.18
CA GLU A 361 -15.03 -1.92 -13.63
C GLU A 361 -15.70 -0.73 -14.34
N SER A 362 -15.80 -0.76 -15.67
CA SER A 362 -16.46 0.28 -16.47
C SER A 362 -17.95 0.38 -16.13
N TRP A 363 -18.65 -0.75 -16.02
CA TRP A 363 -20.08 -0.79 -15.70
C TRP A 363 -20.39 -0.19 -14.33
N VAL A 364 -19.56 -0.49 -13.31
CA VAL A 364 -19.71 0.10 -11.97
C VAL A 364 -19.48 1.61 -12.02
N ASN A 365 -18.42 2.05 -12.70
CA ASN A 365 -18.10 3.46 -12.85
C ASN A 365 -19.15 4.23 -13.68
N GLU A 366 -19.79 3.60 -14.65
CA GLU A 366 -20.93 4.17 -15.38
C GLU A 366 -22.14 4.33 -14.47
N SER A 367 -22.43 3.35 -13.61
CA SER A 367 -23.51 3.42 -12.62
C SER A 367 -23.28 4.51 -11.56
N ILE A 368 -22.02 4.73 -11.18
CA ILE A 368 -21.61 5.89 -10.36
C ILE A 368 -21.90 7.20 -11.10
N ARG A 369 -21.51 7.30 -12.37
CA ARG A 369 -21.71 8.50 -13.21
C ARG A 369 -23.19 8.83 -13.42
N LYS A 370 -24.05 7.82 -13.57
CA LYS A 370 -25.52 7.99 -13.64
C LYS A 370 -26.11 8.59 -12.37
N ASN A 371 -25.37 8.53 -11.25
CA ASN A 371 -25.72 9.18 -10.00
C ASN A 371 -27.13 8.85 -9.51
N PHE A 372 -27.49 7.55 -9.52
CA PHE A 372 -28.81 7.08 -9.11
C PHE A 372 -29.10 7.47 -7.66
N PRO A 373 -30.35 7.86 -7.32
CA PRO A 373 -30.77 7.97 -5.93
C PRO A 373 -30.73 6.58 -5.27
N VAL A 374 -30.25 6.53 -4.02
CA VAL A 374 -30.29 5.31 -3.21
C VAL A 374 -31.58 5.32 -2.39
N GLU A 375 -32.52 4.45 -2.76
CA GLU A 375 -33.81 4.32 -2.08
C GLU A 375 -33.77 3.16 -1.10
N THR A 376 -34.44 3.33 0.05
CA THR A 376 -34.54 2.27 1.06
C THR A 376 -35.99 2.10 1.49
N LYS A 377 -36.46 0.85 1.54
CA LYS A 377 -37.82 0.50 1.93
C LYS A 377 -37.78 -0.67 2.89
N GLU A 378 -38.53 -0.58 3.98
CA GLU A 378 -38.81 -1.74 4.82
C GLU A 378 -40.06 -2.44 4.33
N LEU A 379 -39.93 -3.71 3.97
CA LEU A 379 -41.01 -4.52 3.40
C LEU A 379 -41.13 -5.85 4.15
N SER A 380 -42.29 -6.49 4.02
CA SER A 380 -42.41 -7.91 4.38
C SER A 380 -41.50 -8.74 3.49
N ILE A 381 -41.04 -9.91 3.95
CA ILE A 381 -40.15 -10.75 3.14
C ILE A 381 -40.79 -11.18 1.80
N GLU A 382 -42.12 -11.33 1.77
CA GLU A 382 -42.87 -11.68 0.56
C GLU A 382 -42.90 -10.52 -0.43
N ASP A 383 -43.20 -9.31 0.04
CA ASP A 383 -43.24 -8.13 -0.83
C ASP A 383 -41.85 -7.71 -1.30
N ALA A 384 -40.84 -7.90 -0.45
CA ALA A 384 -39.45 -7.67 -0.79
C ALA A 384 -38.97 -8.62 -1.91
N LYS A 385 -39.41 -9.88 -1.94
CA LYS A 385 -39.11 -10.81 -3.05
C LYS A 385 -39.79 -10.38 -4.36
N LYS A 386 -40.99 -9.78 -4.30
CA LYS A 386 -41.71 -9.31 -5.49
C LYS A 386 -41.02 -8.13 -6.18
N THR A 387 -40.15 -7.38 -5.50
CA THR A 387 -39.39 -6.29 -6.12
C THR A 387 -38.22 -6.78 -6.99
N GLY A 388 -37.94 -8.09 -7.00
CA GLY A 388 -36.76 -8.65 -7.66
C GLY A 388 -35.47 -8.46 -6.88
N ALA A 389 -35.57 -8.05 -5.61
CA ALA A 389 -34.41 -7.88 -4.74
C ALA A 389 -33.65 -9.18 -4.53
N VAL A 390 -32.33 -9.12 -4.64
CA VAL A 390 -31.46 -10.26 -4.36
C VAL A 390 -31.28 -10.39 -2.85
N ALA A 391 -31.46 -11.60 -2.35
CA ALA A 391 -31.15 -11.95 -0.98
C ALA A 391 -29.76 -12.59 -0.89
N THR A 392 -29.01 -12.28 0.15
CA THR A 392 -27.73 -12.93 0.44
C THR A 392 -27.96 -14.40 0.77
N PHE A 393 -27.22 -15.29 0.11
CA PHE A 393 -27.38 -16.73 0.28
C PHE A 393 -26.95 -17.18 1.70
N GLY A 394 -27.87 -17.83 2.44
CA GLY A 394 -27.58 -18.40 3.76
C GLY A 394 -27.90 -17.50 4.96
N GLU A 395 -28.34 -16.26 4.75
CA GLU A 395 -28.80 -15.39 5.83
C GLU A 395 -30.24 -15.74 6.26
N LYS A 396 -30.49 -15.71 7.57
CA LYS A 396 -31.85 -15.80 8.13
C LYS A 396 -32.39 -14.37 8.27
N TYR A 397 -33.45 -14.08 7.54
CA TYR A 397 -34.14 -12.79 7.60
C TYR A 397 -35.31 -12.85 8.59
N GLY A 398 -35.58 -11.73 9.26
CA GLY A 398 -36.79 -11.55 10.05
C GLY A 398 -38.04 -11.37 9.18
N GLU A 399 -39.19 -11.13 9.81
CA GLU A 399 -40.48 -10.92 9.11
C GLU A 399 -40.47 -9.70 8.19
N ARG A 400 -39.68 -8.68 8.55
CA ARG A 400 -39.45 -7.47 7.77
C ARG A 400 -37.97 -7.37 7.38
N VAL A 401 -37.73 -6.96 6.14
CA VAL A 401 -36.39 -6.75 5.58
C VAL A 401 -36.27 -5.35 5.01
N ARG A 402 -35.06 -4.80 5.11
CA ARG A 402 -34.72 -3.54 4.47
C ARG A 402 -34.19 -3.83 3.07
N VAL A 403 -34.87 -3.30 2.06
CA VAL A 403 -34.47 -3.35 0.66
C VAL A 403 -33.76 -2.05 0.32
N VAL A 404 -32.58 -2.15 -0.27
CA VAL A 404 -31.80 -1.03 -0.79
C VAL A 404 -31.80 -1.12 -2.31
N GLN A 405 -32.11 -0.01 -2.96
CA GLN A 405 -32.19 0.09 -4.42
C GLN A 405 -31.31 1.24 -4.91
N MET A 406 -30.46 0.95 -5.89
CA MET A 406 -29.57 1.92 -6.57
C MET A 406 -29.93 1.95 -8.05
N GLY A 407 -31.01 2.65 -8.39
CA GLY A 407 -31.57 2.65 -9.74
C GLY A 407 -32.03 1.24 -10.18
N ASP A 408 -31.75 0.91 -11.43
CA ASP A 408 -31.89 -0.43 -12.01
C ASP A 408 -30.61 -1.27 -11.87
N ALA A 409 -29.51 -0.66 -11.40
CA ALA A 409 -28.20 -1.31 -11.30
C ALA A 409 -28.13 -2.36 -10.17
N SER A 410 -28.78 -2.11 -9.04
CA SER A 410 -28.82 -3.05 -7.92
C SER A 410 -30.07 -2.87 -7.06
N ILE A 411 -30.67 -4.00 -6.66
CA ILE A 411 -31.79 -4.08 -5.72
C ILE A 411 -31.51 -5.27 -4.79
N GLU A 412 -31.27 -5.03 -3.50
CA GLU A 412 -30.74 -6.06 -2.59
C GLU A 412 -31.30 -5.91 -1.17
N PHE A 413 -31.37 -7.02 -0.44
CA PHE A 413 -31.64 -6.98 1.00
C PHE A 413 -30.38 -6.53 1.72
N CYS A 414 -30.42 -5.36 2.37
CA CYS A 414 -29.24 -4.83 3.05
C CYS A 414 -29.60 -3.93 4.25
N GLY A 415 -29.03 -4.28 5.40
CA GLY A 415 -29.10 -3.49 6.63
C GLY A 415 -28.01 -2.42 6.75
N GLY A 416 -27.05 -2.38 5.84
CA GLY A 416 -25.87 -1.52 5.92
C GLY A 416 -26.12 -0.03 5.70
N THR A 417 -25.06 0.74 5.93
CA THR A 417 -25.03 2.18 5.64
C THR A 417 -24.60 2.43 4.19
N HIS A 418 -25.33 3.28 3.47
CA HIS A 418 -25.07 3.57 2.06
C HIS A 418 -24.99 5.07 1.81
N VAL A 419 -24.34 5.45 0.70
CA VAL A 419 -24.43 6.80 0.14
C VAL A 419 -25.87 7.19 -0.17
N SER A 420 -26.18 8.48 -0.26
CA SER A 420 -27.54 8.90 -0.64
C SER A 420 -27.76 8.84 -2.15
N ARG A 421 -26.67 8.97 -2.93
CA ARG A 421 -26.64 8.79 -4.37
C ARG A 421 -25.37 8.09 -4.83
N THR A 422 -25.43 7.29 -5.89
CA THR A 422 -24.26 6.53 -6.37
C THR A 422 -23.09 7.43 -6.81
N GLY A 423 -23.34 8.67 -7.21
CA GLY A 423 -22.30 9.62 -7.59
C GLY A 423 -21.40 10.06 -6.42
N GLU A 424 -21.87 9.94 -5.17
CA GLU A 424 -21.05 10.22 -3.98
C GLU A 424 -19.88 9.23 -3.83
N ILE A 425 -19.97 8.04 -4.43
CA ILE A 425 -18.87 7.07 -4.44
C ILE A 425 -17.65 7.65 -5.16
N GLY A 426 -17.87 8.52 -6.17
CA GLY A 426 -16.84 9.15 -6.98
C GLY A 426 -16.21 8.20 -8.00
N TYR A 427 -15.50 7.17 -7.52
CA TYR A 427 -14.70 6.26 -8.35
C TYR A 427 -14.71 4.86 -7.77
N PHE A 428 -14.58 3.86 -8.62
CA PHE A 428 -14.36 2.46 -8.27
C PHE A 428 -13.18 1.88 -9.04
N PHE A 429 -12.32 1.09 -8.37
CA PHE A 429 -11.20 0.41 -9.02
C PHE A 429 -11.03 -1.01 -8.48
N ILE A 430 -10.89 -1.98 -9.39
CA ILE A 430 -10.56 -3.37 -9.08
C ILE A 430 -9.04 -3.50 -8.92
N LYS A 431 -8.59 -3.73 -7.70
CA LYS A 431 -7.15 -3.94 -7.43
C LYS A 431 -6.69 -5.29 -7.91
N LYS A 432 -7.48 -6.32 -7.66
CA LYS A 432 -7.08 -7.70 -7.89
C LYS A 432 -8.28 -8.63 -8.06
N GLU A 433 -8.05 -9.65 -8.86
CA GLU A 433 -8.92 -10.81 -9.04
C GLU A 433 -8.14 -12.07 -8.64
N SER A 434 -8.78 -13.02 -7.95
CA SER A 434 -8.14 -14.26 -7.48
C SER A 434 -9.14 -15.40 -7.22
N SER A 435 -8.64 -16.62 -7.00
CA SER A 435 -9.45 -17.78 -6.63
C SER A 435 -9.27 -18.13 -5.14
N PRO A 436 -10.30 -17.97 -4.28
CA PRO A 436 -10.27 -18.43 -2.89
C PRO A 436 -10.56 -19.94 -2.75
N GLY A 437 -10.99 -20.62 -3.81
CA GLY A 437 -11.32 -22.04 -3.81
C GLY A 437 -12.03 -22.48 -5.10
N ALA A 438 -12.15 -23.78 -5.33
CA ALA A 438 -12.77 -24.32 -6.54
C ALA A 438 -14.20 -23.79 -6.74
N GLY A 439 -14.49 -23.29 -7.94
CA GLY A 439 -15.81 -22.75 -8.31
C GLY A 439 -16.15 -21.36 -7.76
N ASN A 440 -15.22 -20.71 -7.05
CA ASN A 440 -15.41 -19.39 -6.47
C ASN A 440 -14.31 -18.45 -6.93
N ARG A 441 -14.65 -17.17 -7.11
CA ARG A 441 -13.74 -16.08 -7.45
C ARG A 441 -13.84 -14.97 -6.40
N ARG A 442 -12.80 -14.14 -6.32
CA ARG A 442 -12.67 -13.02 -5.39
C ARG A 442 -12.22 -11.79 -6.15
N ILE A 443 -12.97 -10.71 -6.00
CA ILE A 443 -12.56 -9.36 -6.39
C ILE A 443 -12.21 -8.58 -5.13
N GLU A 444 -11.04 -7.96 -5.14
CA GLU A 444 -10.62 -6.94 -4.18
C GLU A 444 -10.61 -5.59 -4.89
N GLY A 445 -11.36 -4.63 -4.34
CA GLY A 445 -11.57 -3.32 -4.95
C GLY A 445 -11.51 -2.19 -3.93
N VAL A 446 -11.49 -0.96 -4.44
CA VAL A 446 -11.50 0.26 -3.64
C VAL A 446 -12.47 1.29 -4.24
N CYS A 447 -13.05 2.11 -3.38
CA CYS A 447 -13.99 3.16 -3.73
C CYS A 447 -13.57 4.53 -3.19
N GLY A 448 -14.01 5.60 -3.85
CA GLY A 448 -13.82 6.97 -3.37
C GLY A 448 -12.35 7.37 -3.24
N PRO A 449 -11.94 8.07 -2.15
CA PRO A 449 -10.56 8.52 -1.97
C PRO A 449 -9.51 7.41 -2.02
N ALA A 450 -9.88 6.17 -1.65
CA ALA A 450 -8.98 5.02 -1.71
C ALA A 450 -8.50 4.69 -3.14
N VAL A 451 -9.26 5.08 -4.17
CA VAL A 451 -8.86 4.95 -5.58
C VAL A 451 -7.71 5.90 -5.89
N ILE A 452 -7.78 7.15 -5.42
CA ILE A 452 -6.72 8.16 -5.58
C ILE A 452 -5.44 7.65 -4.92
N GLU A 453 -5.53 7.23 -3.65
CA GLU A 453 -4.41 6.68 -2.88
C GLU A 453 -3.77 5.48 -3.61
N THR A 454 -4.60 4.61 -4.21
CA THR A 454 -4.13 3.44 -4.96
C THR A 454 -3.32 3.83 -6.19
N PHE A 455 -3.80 4.78 -7.01
CA PHE A 455 -3.05 5.22 -8.18
C PHE A 455 -1.80 6.01 -7.81
N GLN A 456 -1.84 6.85 -6.77
CA GLN A 456 -0.68 7.58 -6.27
C GLN A 456 0.44 6.62 -5.87
N ASN A 457 0.13 5.58 -5.08
CA ASN A 457 1.11 4.57 -4.69
C ASN A 457 1.64 3.81 -5.91
N ARG A 458 0.75 3.36 -6.81
CA ARG A 458 1.14 2.61 -8.01
C ARG A 458 2.07 3.41 -8.92
N PHE A 459 1.77 4.67 -9.20
CA PHE A 459 2.62 5.51 -10.04
C PHE A 459 3.91 5.94 -9.34
N SER A 460 3.93 6.04 -8.01
CA SER A 460 5.17 6.23 -7.25
C SER A 460 6.11 5.04 -7.43
N GLU A 461 5.62 3.80 -7.27
CA GLU A 461 6.41 2.57 -7.46
C GLU A 461 6.93 2.44 -8.90
N LEU A 462 6.09 2.77 -9.89
CA LEU A 462 6.50 2.80 -11.30
C LEU A 462 7.56 3.87 -11.58
N THR A 463 7.44 5.04 -10.94
CA THR A 463 8.44 6.11 -11.06
C THR A 463 9.80 5.66 -10.55
N GLU A 464 9.84 5.05 -9.36
CA GLU A 464 11.06 4.50 -8.78
C GLU A 464 11.67 3.43 -9.68
N SER A 465 10.85 2.47 -10.15
CA SER A 465 11.29 1.40 -11.05
C SER A 465 11.87 1.93 -12.36
N VAL A 466 11.26 2.96 -12.96
CA VAL A 466 11.76 3.61 -14.18
C VAL A 466 13.05 4.36 -13.92
N GLN A 467 13.16 5.08 -12.80
CA GLN A 467 14.37 5.81 -12.44
C GLN A 467 15.54 4.85 -12.22
N ASP A 468 15.34 3.79 -11.46
CA ASP A 468 16.35 2.77 -11.19
C ASP A 468 16.83 2.08 -12.48
N LEU A 469 15.90 1.68 -13.35
CA LEU A 469 16.26 1.07 -14.63
C LEU A 469 17.03 2.05 -15.52
N ASN A 470 16.57 3.30 -15.63
CA ASN A 470 17.26 4.33 -16.42
C ASN A 470 18.66 4.66 -15.86
N LEU A 471 18.83 4.65 -14.54
CA LEU A 471 20.15 4.83 -13.91
C LEU A 471 21.08 3.67 -14.26
N LYS A 472 20.62 2.41 -14.15
CA LYS A 472 21.39 1.22 -14.55
C LYS A 472 21.79 1.26 -16.03
N ILE A 473 20.86 1.61 -16.91
CA ILE A 473 21.11 1.76 -18.34
C ILE A 473 22.22 2.79 -18.58
N LYS A 474 22.15 3.96 -17.94
CA LYS A 474 23.17 5.02 -18.09
C LYS A 474 24.53 4.60 -17.54
N SER A 475 24.56 3.99 -16.35
CA SER A 475 25.82 3.64 -15.69
C SER A 475 26.55 2.49 -16.37
N GLU A 476 25.80 1.52 -16.93
CA GLU A 476 26.40 0.29 -17.45
C GLU A 476 26.50 0.25 -18.98
N LEU A 477 25.65 0.97 -19.72
CA LEU A 477 25.63 0.96 -21.19
C LEU A 477 26.03 2.30 -21.83
N GLY A 478 26.15 3.38 -21.04
CA GLY A 478 26.52 4.70 -21.55
C GLY A 478 25.65 5.15 -22.74
N GLU A 479 26.28 5.57 -23.82
CA GLU A 479 25.58 6.04 -25.03
C GLU A 479 24.77 4.95 -25.74
N GLU A 480 25.25 3.69 -25.76
CA GLU A 480 24.55 2.56 -26.41
C GLU A 480 23.19 2.28 -25.74
N GLY A 481 23.04 2.60 -24.45
CA GLY A 481 21.80 2.44 -23.68
C GLY A 481 20.74 3.51 -23.92
N THR A 482 21.08 4.65 -24.53
CA THR A 482 20.19 5.82 -24.62
C THR A 482 18.85 5.50 -25.30
N LYS A 483 18.86 4.58 -26.27
CA LYS A 483 17.67 4.20 -27.06
C LYS A 483 16.63 3.41 -26.26
N ILE A 484 17.01 2.83 -25.13
CA ILE A 484 16.13 2.02 -24.27
C ILE A 484 15.77 2.74 -22.97
N LEU A 485 16.04 4.04 -22.87
CA LEU A 485 15.57 4.84 -21.75
C LEU A 485 14.05 4.99 -21.80
N ILE A 486 13.40 4.82 -20.65
CA ILE A 486 11.97 5.08 -20.53
C ILE A 486 11.78 6.55 -20.20
N LEU A 487 11.26 7.31 -21.17
CA LEU A 487 10.95 8.74 -21.06
C LEU A 487 9.43 9.00 -20.99
N SER A 488 8.65 7.97 -20.72
CA SER A 488 7.19 8.09 -20.65
C SER A 488 6.79 9.00 -19.49
N PHE A 489 5.80 9.86 -19.71
CA PHE A 489 5.21 10.64 -18.63
C PHE A 489 4.58 9.71 -17.60
N ILE A 490 4.93 9.91 -16.33
CA ILE A 490 4.33 9.23 -15.19
C ILE A 490 3.68 10.31 -14.33
N PRO A 491 2.36 10.25 -14.10
CA PRO A 491 1.65 11.30 -13.39
C PRO A 491 2.05 11.31 -11.92
N GLY A 492 2.28 12.50 -11.38
CA GLY A 492 2.45 12.70 -9.95
C GLY A 492 1.11 12.76 -9.21
N PRO A 493 1.15 12.95 -7.88
CA PRO A 493 -0.05 12.96 -7.05
C PRO A 493 -1.11 13.98 -7.47
N ASP A 494 -0.69 15.14 -7.96
CA ASP A 494 -1.58 16.26 -8.30
C ASP A 494 -2.20 16.07 -9.69
N GLU A 495 -1.44 15.57 -10.67
CA GLU A 495 -2.01 15.20 -11.97
C GLU A 495 -3.03 14.05 -11.85
N ILE A 496 -2.79 13.12 -10.92
CA ILE A 496 -3.76 12.07 -10.59
C ILE A 496 -5.04 12.67 -10.01
N ARG A 497 -4.91 13.54 -9.01
CA ARG A 497 -6.04 14.19 -8.34
C ARG A 497 -6.82 15.06 -9.31
N GLU A 498 -6.17 15.95 -10.05
CA GLU A 498 -6.80 16.87 -11.00
C GLU A 498 -7.59 16.10 -12.06
N LYS A 499 -7.00 15.04 -12.63
CA LYS A 499 -7.68 14.25 -13.66
C LYS A 499 -8.89 13.50 -13.10
N LEU A 500 -8.78 12.89 -11.91
CA LEU A 500 -9.92 12.24 -11.26
C LEU A 500 -11.02 13.26 -10.95
N GLU A 501 -10.70 14.41 -10.38
CA GLU A 501 -11.67 15.47 -10.08
C GLU A 501 -12.37 16.00 -11.34
N LYS A 502 -11.65 16.12 -12.45
CA LYS A 502 -12.18 16.66 -13.71
C LYS A 502 -13.00 15.64 -14.51
N GLU A 503 -12.52 14.41 -14.62
CA GLU A 503 -13.09 13.40 -15.52
C GLU A 503 -13.91 12.33 -14.77
N GLY A 504 -13.93 12.40 -13.44
CA GLY A 504 -14.70 11.50 -12.60
C GLY A 504 -14.24 10.05 -12.77
N ALA A 505 -15.21 9.16 -12.73
CA ALA A 505 -15.07 7.72 -12.95
C ALA A 505 -14.37 7.36 -14.29
N SER A 506 -14.34 8.25 -15.28
CA SER A 506 -13.69 8.02 -16.58
C SER A 506 -12.17 8.05 -16.52
N ALA A 507 -11.58 8.72 -15.52
CA ALA A 507 -10.13 8.77 -15.35
C ALA A 507 -9.54 7.42 -14.89
N VAL A 508 -10.35 6.56 -14.27
CA VAL A 508 -9.91 5.26 -13.74
C VAL A 508 -9.36 4.37 -14.85
N SER A 509 -10.07 4.26 -15.98
CA SER A 509 -9.62 3.44 -17.11
C SER A 509 -8.33 3.97 -17.71
N PHE A 510 -8.20 5.29 -17.86
CA PHE A 510 -6.98 5.92 -18.32
C PHE A 510 -5.79 5.58 -17.42
N PHE A 511 -5.94 5.69 -16.10
CA PHE A 511 -4.85 5.40 -15.18
C PHE A 511 -4.49 3.91 -15.12
N ARG A 512 -5.48 3.02 -15.24
CA ARG A 512 -5.23 1.59 -15.42
C ARG A 512 -4.35 1.35 -16.65
N ASP A 513 -4.77 1.84 -17.81
CA ASP A 513 -4.05 1.65 -19.07
C ASP A 513 -2.65 2.23 -19.03
N LEU A 514 -2.51 3.44 -18.51
CA LEU A 514 -1.21 4.09 -18.38
C LEU A 514 -0.28 3.27 -17.47
N SER A 515 -0.78 2.81 -16.33
CA SER A 515 0.02 2.01 -15.39
C SER A 515 0.45 0.65 -15.95
N GLU A 516 -0.41 -0.01 -16.73
CA GLU A 516 -0.11 -1.28 -17.38
C GLU A 516 0.91 -1.07 -18.52
N ASN A 517 0.72 -0.05 -19.35
CA ASN A 517 1.66 0.29 -20.42
C ASN A 517 3.06 0.63 -19.90
N ILE A 518 3.17 1.34 -18.77
CA ILE A 518 4.47 1.64 -18.15
C ILE A 518 5.10 0.35 -17.62
N ALA A 519 4.34 -0.51 -16.96
CA ALA A 519 4.84 -1.79 -16.46
C ALA A 519 5.39 -2.67 -17.61
N THR A 520 4.66 -2.79 -18.72
CA THR A 520 5.12 -3.52 -19.91
C THR A 520 6.41 -2.93 -20.47
N LYS A 521 6.53 -1.60 -20.58
CA LYS A 521 7.76 -0.94 -21.03
C LYS A 521 8.95 -1.22 -20.10
N ILE A 522 8.73 -1.28 -18.78
CA ILE A 522 9.77 -1.65 -17.82
C ILE A 522 10.28 -3.07 -18.10
N GLU A 523 9.37 -4.02 -18.32
CA GLU A 523 9.72 -5.41 -18.61
C GLU A 523 10.48 -5.57 -19.95
N GLU A 524 9.98 -4.95 -21.01
CA GLU A 524 10.60 -4.95 -22.34
C GLU A 524 11.99 -4.32 -22.32
N ASN A 525 12.13 -3.16 -21.66
CA ASN A 525 13.41 -2.45 -21.61
C ASN A 525 14.39 -3.12 -20.65
N THR A 526 13.93 -3.79 -19.59
CA THR A 526 14.78 -4.63 -18.73
C THR A 526 15.35 -5.80 -19.53
N SER A 527 14.52 -6.48 -20.33
CA SER A 527 14.95 -7.56 -21.21
C SER A 527 15.97 -7.07 -22.24
N SER A 528 15.73 -5.90 -22.83
CA SER A 528 16.63 -5.25 -23.78
C SER A 528 17.95 -4.83 -23.14
N PHE A 529 17.90 -4.28 -21.93
CA PHE A 529 19.08 -3.91 -21.13
C PHE A 529 19.98 -5.12 -20.89
N LEU A 530 19.43 -6.25 -20.43
CA LEU A 530 20.20 -7.47 -20.20
C LEU A 530 20.87 -7.99 -21.47
N LYS A 531 20.16 -7.92 -22.61
CA LYS A 531 20.69 -8.34 -23.91
C LYS A 531 21.84 -7.44 -24.39
N ILE A 532 21.67 -6.13 -24.31
CA ILE A 532 22.71 -5.17 -24.74
C ILE A 532 23.93 -5.27 -23.82
N LYS A 533 23.70 -5.35 -22.50
CA LYS A 533 24.78 -5.53 -21.50
C LYS A 533 25.62 -6.76 -21.81
N LYS A 534 24.96 -7.88 -22.11
CA LYS A 534 25.65 -9.12 -22.50
C LYS A 534 26.50 -8.90 -23.75
N ASN A 535 25.92 -8.36 -24.82
CA ASN A 535 26.63 -8.12 -26.08
C ASN A 535 27.82 -7.14 -25.92
N LEU A 536 27.69 -6.12 -25.06
CA LEU A 536 28.76 -5.18 -24.78
C LEU A 536 29.91 -5.86 -24.03
N ALA A 537 29.61 -6.68 -23.03
CA ALA A 537 30.62 -7.46 -22.31
C ALA A 537 31.35 -8.48 -23.21
N GLU A 538 30.65 -9.10 -24.17
CA GLU A 538 31.25 -9.96 -25.21
C GLU A 538 32.22 -9.12 -26.08
N ARG A 539 31.77 -8.00 -26.65
CA ARG A 539 32.59 -7.11 -27.50
C ARG A 539 33.79 -6.53 -26.78
N ASP A 540 33.64 -6.11 -25.53
CA ASP A 540 34.73 -5.56 -24.72
C ASP A 540 35.81 -6.60 -24.47
N PHE A 541 35.41 -7.85 -24.22
CA PHE A 541 36.35 -8.96 -24.08
C PHE A 541 37.04 -9.31 -25.40
N GLU A 542 36.27 -9.45 -26.48
CA GLU A 542 36.77 -9.81 -27.81
C GLU A 542 37.81 -8.82 -28.34
N ASN A 543 37.62 -7.52 -28.05
CA ASN A 543 38.46 -6.43 -28.55
C ASN A 543 39.48 -5.90 -27.53
N ASN A 544 39.61 -6.54 -26.37
CA ASN A 544 40.52 -6.07 -25.33
C ASN A 544 41.99 -6.19 -25.77
N THR A 545 42.63 -5.07 -26.08
CA THR A 545 44.01 -5.03 -26.57
C THR A 545 44.99 -5.71 -25.62
N SER A 546 44.87 -5.50 -24.30
CA SER A 546 45.77 -6.13 -23.33
C SER A 546 45.60 -7.64 -23.28
N VAL A 547 44.36 -8.15 -23.35
CA VAL A 547 44.12 -9.59 -23.45
C VAL A 547 44.73 -10.15 -24.73
N ILE A 548 44.49 -9.49 -25.86
CA ILE A 548 45.02 -9.90 -27.17
C ILE A 548 46.55 -9.95 -27.15
N GLU A 549 47.22 -8.90 -26.66
CA GLU A 549 48.68 -8.82 -26.58
C GLU A 549 49.26 -9.87 -25.62
N ASN A 550 48.65 -10.07 -24.46
CA ASN A 550 49.08 -11.09 -23.50
C ASN A 550 48.97 -12.51 -24.07
N VAL A 551 47.88 -12.80 -24.80
CA VAL A 551 47.70 -14.10 -25.45
C VAL A 551 48.72 -14.29 -26.58
N LEU A 552 48.96 -13.28 -27.41
CA LEU A 552 49.97 -13.37 -28.48
C LEU A 552 51.40 -13.49 -27.95
N ALA A 553 51.72 -12.83 -26.84
CA ALA A 553 53.03 -12.93 -26.19
C ALA A 553 53.35 -14.36 -25.72
N SER A 554 52.32 -15.16 -25.44
CA SER A 554 52.46 -16.59 -25.10
C SER A 554 52.59 -17.52 -26.30
N SER A 555 52.70 -16.98 -27.53
CA SER A 555 52.78 -17.79 -28.75
C SER A 555 54.06 -18.64 -28.81
N VAL A 556 53.90 -19.87 -29.30
CA VAL A 556 55.01 -20.81 -29.55
C VAL A 556 55.14 -21.00 -31.05
N ASP A 557 56.34 -20.76 -31.59
CA ASP A 557 56.65 -21.00 -33.00
C ASP A 557 57.05 -22.47 -33.21
N THR A 558 56.39 -23.14 -34.14
CA THR A 558 56.63 -24.55 -34.49
C THR A 558 57.39 -24.72 -35.81
N GLY A 559 57.76 -23.61 -36.48
CA GLY A 559 58.33 -23.60 -37.83
C GLY A 559 57.29 -23.79 -38.95
N ILE A 560 56.12 -24.39 -38.65
CA ILE A 560 54.98 -24.50 -39.59
C ILE A 560 54.03 -23.32 -39.43
N GLY A 561 53.85 -22.85 -38.20
CA GLY A 561 53.13 -21.65 -37.80
C GLY A 561 53.16 -21.44 -36.29
N LYS A 562 52.54 -20.37 -35.81
CA LYS A 562 52.48 -20.06 -34.37
C LYS A 562 51.25 -20.70 -33.73
N ILE A 563 51.39 -21.13 -32.48
CA ILE A 563 50.29 -21.64 -31.66
C ILE A 563 50.12 -20.73 -30.45
N VAL A 564 48.89 -20.31 -30.16
CA VAL A 564 48.53 -19.61 -28.92
C VAL A 564 47.47 -20.40 -28.17
N SER A 565 47.61 -20.44 -26.84
CA SER A 565 46.65 -21.08 -25.95
C SER A 565 46.37 -20.24 -24.71
N ALA A 566 45.10 -20.05 -24.37
CA ALA A 566 44.70 -19.35 -23.15
C ALA A 566 43.42 -19.91 -22.56
N ILE A 567 43.26 -19.75 -21.24
CA ILE A 567 42.09 -20.20 -20.49
C ILE A 567 41.52 -18.99 -19.76
N PHE A 568 40.20 -18.81 -19.86
CA PHE A 568 39.45 -17.76 -19.19
C PHE A 568 38.43 -18.34 -18.21
N GLU A 569 37.99 -17.53 -17.27
CA GLU A 569 36.87 -17.86 -16.38
C GLU A 569 35.58 -17.27 -16.94
N ASP A 570 34.50 -18.04 -16.88
CA ASP A 570 33.12 -17.58 -17.12
C ASP A 570 32.89 -16.86 -18.47
N LYS A 571 33.64 -17.22 -19.51
CA LYS A 571 33.42 -16.76 -20.89
C LYS A 571 32.60 -17.76 -21.70
N ASP A 572 31.70 -17.26 -22.51
CA ASP A 572 30.92 -18.11 -23.41
C ASP A 572 31.69 -18.41 -24.71
N PRO A 573 31.30 -19.45 -25.47
CA PRO A 573 31.99 -19.82 -26.70
C PRO A 573 32.02 -18.75 -27.79
N ASN A 574 31.01 -17.86 -27.87
CA ASN A 574 31.00 -16.80 -28.88
C ASN A 574 32.07 -15.74 -28.55
N SER A 575 32.17 -15.33 -27.28
CA SER A 575 33.25 -14.46 -26.80
C SER A 575 34.65 -15.02 -27.14
N LEU A 576 34.87 -16.31 -26.90
CA LEU A 576 36.14 -16.96 -27.25
C LEU A 576 36.39 -16.95 -28.76
N LYS A 577 35.36 -17.24 -29.55
CA LYS A 577 35.45 -17.20 -31.02
C LYS A 577 35.81 -15.80 -31.51
N GLY A 578 35.15 -14.75 -31.01
CA GLY A 578 35.44 -13.37 -31.40
C GLY A 578 36.87 -12.95 -31.06
N LEU A 579 37.35 -13.28 -29.84
CA LEU A 579 38.75 -13.07 -29.46
C LEU A 579 39.71 -13.81 -30.41
N SER A 580 39.39 -15.07 -30.75
CA SER A 580 40.18 -15.87 -31.67
C SER A 580 40.24 -15.28 -33.08
N ASP A 581 39.13 -14.73 -33.58
CA ASP A 581 39.09 -14.08 -34.89
C ASP A 581 39.95 -12.81 -34.88
N ASN A 582 39.90 -12.01 -33.81
CA ASN A 582 40.77 -10.83 -33.64
C ASN A 582 42.26 -11.18 -33.53
N LEU A 583 42.63 -12.29 -32.87
CA LEU A 583 44.01 -12.77 -32.81
C LEU A 583 44.57 -13.11 -34.20
N LYS A 584 43.79 -13.83 -35.02
CA LYS A 584 44.18 -14.21 -36.39
C LYS A 584 44.28 -13.02 -37.35
N VAL A 585 43.59 -11.91 -37.08
CA VAL A 585 43.74 -10.68 -37.88
C VAL A 585 45.12 -10.05 -37.66
N ARG A 586 45.65 -10.12 -36.43
CA ARG A 586 46.94 -9.50 -36.06
C ARG A 586 48.16 -10.34 -36.41
N GLU A 587 48.04 -11.66 -36.35
CA GLU A 587 49.13 -12.59 -36.67
C GLU A 587 48.71 -13.56 -37.78
N LYS A 588 49.45 -13.55 -38.89
CA LYS A 588 49.24 -14.48 -40.00
C LYS A 588 49.78 -15.86 -39.62
N ASN A 589 49.20 -16.94 -40.17
CA ASN A 589 49.69 -18.30 -39.96
C ASN A 589 49.65 -18.76 -38.47
N LEU A 590 48.49 -18.54 -37.82
CA LEU A 590 48.25 -18.75 -36.38
C LEU A 590 47.19 -19.83 -36.12
N LEU A 591 47.48 -20.76 -35.19
CA LEU A 591 46.53 -21.67 -34.57
C LEU A 591 46.18 -21.16 -33.17
N VAL A 592 44.89 -20.98 -32.89
CA VAL A 592 44.38 -20.45 -31.62
C VAL A 592 43.58 -21.53 -30.90
N ILE A 593 43.91 -21.77 -29.63
CA ILE A 593 43.23 -22.71 -28.74
C ILE A 593 42.78 -21.95 -27.49
N LEU A 594 41.49 -21.61 -27.40
CA LEU A 594 40.95 -20.85 -26.26
C LEU A 594 40.01 -21.73 -25.45
N GLY A 595 40.22 -21.79 -24.14
CA GLY A 595 39.36 -22.45 -23.18
C GLY A 595 38.60 -21.44 -22.32
N SER A 596 37.42 -21.82 -21.87
CA SER A 596 36.73 -21.15 -20.78
C SER A 596 36.19 -22.17 -19.80
N ARG A 597 36.26 -21.87 -18.51
CA ARG A 597 35.76 -22.75 -17.46
C ARG A 597 34.82 -22.00 -16.52
N ASN A 598 33.83 -22.70 -16.01
CA ASN A 598 32.91 -22.23 -14.97
C ASN A 598 32.72 -23.33 -13.93
N SER A 599 31.90 -23.10 -12.90
CA SER A 599 31.71 -24.06 -11.80
C SER A 599 31.18 -25.44 -12.22
N GLU A 600 30.55 -25.56 -13.40
CA GLU A 600 29.82 -26.78 -13.81
C GLU A 600 30.39 -27.46 -15.06
N ASN A 601 31.03 -26.71 -15.97
CA ASN A 601 31.46 -27.19 -17.26
C ASN A 601 32.66 -26.39 -17.80
N ALA A 602 33.25 -26.93 -18.86
CA ALA A 602 34.37 -26.33 -19.56
C ALA A 602 34.09 -26.32 -21.06
N SER A 603 34.43 -25.23 -21.74
CA SER A 603 34.28 -25.05 -23.18
C SER A 603 35.61 -24.73 -23.83
N ILE A 604 35.79 -25.17 -25.08
CA ILE A 604 37.00 -24.93 -25.88
C ILE A 604 36.58 -24.50 -27.29
N VAL A 605 37.28 -23.50 -27.81
CA VAL A 605 37.22 -23.06 -29.21
C VAL A 605 38.62 -23.16 -29.80
N ILE A 606 38.75 -23.90 -30.91
CA ILE A 606 39.99 -24.01 -31.69
C ILE A 606 39.74 -23.42 -33.07
N THR A 607 40.56 -22.47 -33.49
CA THR A 607 40.49 -21.92 -34.85
C THR A 607 41.89 -21.79 -35.44
N CYS A 608 42.01 -21.88 -36.76
CA CYS A 608 43.29 -21.69 -37.45
C CYS A 608 43.14 -20.70 -38.61
N SER A 609 44.24 -20.08 -39.02
CA SER A 609 44.26 -19.25 -40.23
C SER A 609 44.23 -20.12 -41.50
N SER A 610 43.74 -19.56 -42.61
CA SER A 610 43.60 -20.28 -43.88
C SER A 610 44.90 -20.90 -44.39
N GLU A 611 46.04 -20.27 -44.13
CA GLU A 611 47.37 -20.79 -44.49
C GLU A 611 47.69 -22.12 -43.79
N LEU A 612 47.28 -22.27 -42.53
CA LEU A 612 47.45 -23.51 -41.78
C LEU A 612 46.48 -24.59 -42.24
N THR A 613 45.25 -24.22 -42.61
CA THR A 613 44.29 -25.15 -43.21
C THR A 613 44.83 -25.72 -44.54
N LEU A 614 45.42 -24.87 -45.39
CA LEU A 614 46.06 -25.28 -46.65
C LEU A 614 47.28 -26.20 -46.42
N LYS A 615 47.97 -26.04 -45.30
CA LYS A 615 49.06 -26.92 -44.86
C LYS A 615 48.57 -28.23 -44.21
N GLY A 616 47.25 -28.48 -44.19
CA GLY A 616 46.65 -29.73 -43.73
C GLY A 616 46.24 -29.76 -42.26
N ILE A 617 46.30 -28.64 -41.53
CA ILE A 617 45.78 -28.56 -40.15
C ILE A 617 44.25 -28.54 -40.16
N HIS A 618 43.63 -29.39 -39.34
CA HIS A 618 42.18 -29.54 -39.27
C HIS A 618 41.66 -29.37 -37.83
N CYS A 619 41.08 -28.19 -37.53
CA CYS A 619 40.57 -27.85 -36.18
C CYS A 619 39.53 -28.86 -35.67
N GLY A 620 38.67 -29.39 -36.54
CA GLY A 620 37.68 -30.42 -36.17
C GLY A 620 38.28 -31.74 -35.65
N ASN A 621 39.53 -32.07 -35.97
CA ASN A 621 40.20 -33.24 -35.42
C ASN A 621 40.84 -32.90 -34.07
N LEU A 622 41.49 -31.74 -33.99
CA LEU A 622 42.11 -31.24 -32.76
C LEU A 622 41.09 -31.08 -31.62
N ILE A 623 39.89 -30.56 -31.91
CA ILE A 623 38.86 -30.37 -30.88
C ILE A 623 38.33 -31.70 -30.33
N LYS A 624 38.30 -32.77 -31.14
CA LYS A 624 37.79 -34.08 -30.70
C LYS A 624 38.73 -34.63 -29.64
N THR A 625 40.03 -34.63 -29.92
CA THR A 625 41.07 -35.00 -28.96
C THR A 625 41.00 -34.14 -27.69
N ALA A 626 40.88 -32.81 -27.84
CA ALA A 626 40.78 -31.90 -26.70
C ALA A 626 39.52 -32.13 -25.84
N CYS A 627 38.37 -32.43 -26.46
CA CYS A 627 37.13 -32.68 -25.73
C CYS A 627 37.08 -34.06 -25.08
N GLU A 628 37.70 -35.08 -25.66
CA GLU A 628 37.85 -36.41 -25.03
C GLU A 628 38.58 -36.30 -23.69
N LEU A 629 39.62 -35.45 -23.62
CA LEU A 629 40.33 -35.15 -22.36
C LEU A 629 39.48 -34.43 -21.31
N LEU A 630 38.38 -33.80 -21.71
CA LEU A 630 37.43 -33.12 -20.82
C LEU A 630 36.19 -33.98 -20.49
N GLY A 631 36.16 -35.25 -20.94
CA GLY A 631 34.99 -36.12 -20.82
C GLY A 631 33.79 -35.61 -21.62
N GLY A 632 34.06 -34.99 -22.76
CA GLY A 632 33.12 -34.22 -23.57
C GLY A 632 33.12 -34.57 -25.05
N LYS A 633 32.41 -33.78 -25.85
CA LYS A 633 32.39 -33.93 -27.32
C LYS A 633 32.57 -32.56 -27.97
N GLY A 634 33.28 -32.56 -29.09
CA GLY A 634 33.54 -31.37 -29.90
C GLY A 634 33.46 -31.68 -31.39
N GLY A 635 33.20 -30.65 -32.18
CA GLY A 635 33.08 -30.78 -33.63
C GLY A 635 33.18 -29.44 -34.34
N GLY A 636 33.46 -29.50 -35.64
CA GLY A 636 33.57 -28.30 -36.46
C GLY A 636 34.22 -28.56 -37.81
N ARG A 637 34.46 -27.46 -38.51
CA ARG A 637 35.07 -27.41 -39.84
C ARG A 637 36.61 -27.46 -39.74
N PRO A 638 37.33 -27.61 -40.88
CA PRO A 638 38.80 -27.59 -40.89
C PRO A 638 39.41 -26.31 -40.31
N ASP A 639 38.75 -25.16 -40.50
CA ASP A 639 39.18 -23.81 -40.09
C ASP A 639 38.77 -23.42 -38.66
N MET A 640 37.74 -24.07 -38.12
CA MET A 640 37.14 -23.70 -36.84
C MET A 640 36.36 -24.85 -36.23
N ALA A 641 36.59 -25.13 -34.95
CA ALA A 641 35.83 -26.13 -34.21
C ALA A 641 35.63 -25.75 -32.75
N GLN A 642 34.55 -26.23 -32.15
CA GLN A 642 34.16 -25.93 -30.79
C GLN A 642 33.66 -27.18 -30.06
N GLY A 643 33.76 -27.19 -28.75
CA GLY A 643 33.28 -28.28 -27.92
C GLY A 643 33.42 -27.98 -26.44
N GLY A 644 33.15 -28.99 -25.62
CA GLY A 644 33.24 -28.85 -24.17
C GLY A 644 32.98 -30.16 -23.45
N GLY A 645 33.18 -30.15 -22.14
CA GLY A 645 33.07 -31.31 -21.26
C GLY A 645 32.68 -30.95 -19.84
N LYS A 646 32.38 -31.97 -19.03
CA LYS A 646 31.94 -31.83 -17.62
C LYS A 646 33.11 -31.71 -16.64
N GLU A 647 34.34 -32.01 -17.07
CA GLU A 647 35.51 -31.84 -16.23
C GLU A 647 36.02 -30.41 -16.25
N ASN A 648 35.97 -29.72 -15.11
CA ASN A 648 36.53 -28.37 -14.90
C ASN A 648 38.09 -28.37 -14.83
N LYS A 649 38.76 -29.37 -15.40
CA LYS A 649 40.22 -29.56 -15.33
C LYS A 649 40.91 -29.07 -16.60
N ILE A 650 40.56 -27.88 -17.08
CA ILE A 650 41.38 -27.19 -18.08
C ILE A 650 42.55 -26.53 -17.34
N SER A 651 43.74 -27.11 -17.44
CA SER A 651 45.00 -26.47 -17.00
C SER A 651 45.88 -26.21 -18.22
N ASN A 652 46.55 -25.05 -18.25
CA ASN A 652 47.38 -24.57 -19.36
C ASN A 652 48.35 -25.64 -19.94
N PRO A 653 49.04 -26.49 -19.14
CA PRO A 653 49.93 -27.51 -19.69
C PRO A 653 49.22 -28.65 -20.44
N ARG A 654 47.92 -28.88 -20.26
CA ARG A 654 47.16 -29.93 -20.99
C ARG A 654 46.69 -29.49 -22.38
N LEU A 655 46.67 -28.19 -22.66
CA LEU A 655 46.33 -27.64 -23.99
C LEU A 655 47.57 -27.48 -24.89
N GLN A 656 48.77 -27.51 -24.31
CA GLN A 656 50.06 -27.46 -25.02
C GLN A 656 50.57 -28.83 -25.48
N VAL A 657 50.13 -29.92 -24.82
CA VAL A 657 50.37 -31.31 -25.23
C VAL A 657 49.36 -31.69 -26.30
#